data_AF-A0A260BHW1-F1
#
_entry.id   AF-A0A260BHW1-F1
#
_cell.length_a   1.000
_cell.length_b   1.000
_cell.length_c   1.000
_cell.angle_alpha   90.00
_cell.angle_beta   90.00
_cell.angle_gamma   90.00
#
_symmetry.space_group_name_H-M   'P 1'
#
loop_
_entity.id
_entity.type
_entity.pdbx_description
1 polymer ?
#
loop_
_entity_poly.entity_id
_entity_poly.type
_entity_poly.pdbx_seq_one_letter_code
_entity_poly.pdbx_strand_id
1 'polypeptide(L)'
;MVSNYEEITRENIREYGQGTRHLAFLGQLYSDRTHFILEVLQNAEDANANAIDFDLYHDRLEVRHNGRDFSYGDVAGICGVDLSTKAQDLTKIGKFGVGFKSVYAYTMSPQIYSGDEHFEIQHYVRPVEVLPKTDLAAGQTLQCFPFNQPSVPSHVAYDEIERALEALDSSTVLFLRNVTMIRIRTANIHRALEKTVIAEYPRLIETAVIAGSDRESNYWWVFSKRHTFEGREGLPIQIAIQVRPDTDEDGNTTAGMTPFALDNSPLFVTFATQKETGLGFLLQGPFRTTPARDNVPTDDKWNLSLIEAATELTKSTLRDLKGLGLLSMAALSTMPIRSDLFTYGSMFRPLFDGVLNVLNTEALVPTAAGSHSTSDNIRISRVSSVEELLTPDMLTDLLQLSERVDWLGPLQDVLKPLNLNRYLRENLRVGEVTLETVARSLTIEFLRPRSAEWLNGLYLLLLSSPNLFRAPTGSNPAGGILRSKPFIRLESGEQVTPYGAGGEPNAYLPFEDSTSQFPTIHPDISSNGNSLQFLKVLGLHQPDASVEVRRFILPLYSEVDYVPTVSDIYSHWSMIFQAIQSTTGTRRNELIKLVRGTALLKCLSAEGGTTMLTPESAYWKSSELEEYFQELEGFSFVHELYRTWFDTLVELGVASSVRVTTRRVNANGVVTIRSGHGDHARGLNYFDPDIRIDGLPEVLEQPTVTRSMFVWNTLLSPRSTRLSGTVESSGRQDFSRATRTEQVASLMAPLRAKAWLPGTDGLFHRPDTLALSDLPPGFISDVDLAGVLGMKTALLAQASEELGISASLLHHLQQHPEFVADLENKLKKLADARDRREESDHPTYAEQVEAKFATPNDTGASATTASEEDAIVPDAGAVRNPELRRERTRESIELAKQSGPADHSVSVSVKRPQQERDESVRQFLYEQYAGHCQICGATFRSRSGENYFEALHLAQLSTGPHTHRPGGVLCLCPTCCRQLQHGSVLAPNLAPKIKDWRAAAEGGQANPELTVVLCGKSQTISYTEKHFLDMQELLHSDSRLDFHDASIVVEPGLPQ
;
A
#
# COMPACT_ATOMS: atom_id res chain seq x y z
N MET A 1 1.82 -72.00 41.50
CA MET A 1 0.77 -73.04 41.49
C MET A 1 0.11 -72.96 40.14
N VAL A 2 0.33 -73.97 39.30
CA VAL A 2 -0.12 -73.99 37.91
C VAL A 2 -1.65 -73.91 37.82
N SER A 3 -2.13 -73.15 36.83
CA SER A 3 -3.54 -73.01 36.52
C SER A 3 -4.16 -74.31 35.98
N ASN A 4 -5.42 -74.55 36.30
CA ASN A 4 -6.15 -75.72 35.82
C ASN A 4 -6.61 -75.52 34.37
N TYR A 5 -5.72 -75.77 33.39
CA TYR A 5 -6.01 -75.56 31.97
C TYR A 5 -7.21 -76.39 31.46
N GLU A 6 -7.44 -77.59 32.01
CA GLU A 6 -8.61 -78.41 31.68
C GLU A 6 -9.92 -77.75 32.11
N GLU A 7 -9.92 -77.07 33.26
CA GLU A 7 -11.08 -76.35 33.79
C GLU A 7 -11.37 -75.10 32.97
N ILE A 8 -10.37 -74.27 32.70
CA ILE A 8 -10.51 -73.09 31.82
C ILE A 8 -10.99 -73.50 30.42
N THR A 9 -10.43 -74.58 29.84
CA THR A 9 -10.87 -75.12 28.55
C THR A 9 -12.32 -75.62 28.59
N ARG A 10 -12.74 -76.29 29.67
CA ARG A 10 -14.10 -76.78 29.86
C ARG A 10 -15.12 -75.64 30.00
N GLU A 11 -14.75 -74.58 30.70
CA GLU A 11 -15.56 -73.36 30.83
C GLU A 11 -15.68 -72.63 29.48
N ASN A 12 -14.57 -72.42 28.78
CA ASN A 12 -14.58 -71.76 27.47
C ASN A 12 -15.33 -72.58 26.39
N ILE A 13 -15.32 -73.92 26.45
CA ILE A 13 -16.17 -74.78 25.60
C ILE A 13 -17.64 -74.67 25.98
N ARG A 14 -17.97 -74.47 27.26
CA ARG A 14 -19.36 -74.27 27.72
C ARG A 14 -19.91 -72.90 27.31
N GLU A 15 -19.08 -71.87 27.35
CA GLU A 15 -19.47 -70.49 27.04
C GLU A 15 -19.51 -70.20 25.54
N TYR A 16 -18.43 -70.53 24.81
CA TYR A 16 -18.29 -70.23 23.37
C TYR A 16 -18.64 -71.43 22.47
N GLY A 17 -18.83 -72.63 23.04
CA GLY A 17 -19.20 -73.83 22.30
C GLY A 17 -18.01 -74.63 21.73
N GLN A 18 -18.33 -75.79 21.15
CA GLN A 18 -17.32 -76.71 20.59
C GLN A 18 -16.71 -76.21 19.27
N GLY A 19 -17.47 -75.49 18.44
CA GLY A 19 -17.04 -75.04 17.11
C GLY A 19 -16.61 -73.58 17.07
N THR A 20 -15.30 -73.33 16.92
CA THR A 20 -14.69 -71.98 17.05
C THR A 20 -14.60 -71.17 15.76
N ARG A 21 -15.21 -71.61 14.65
CA ARG A 21 -15.23 -70.86 13.38
C ARG A 21 -15.80 -69.45 13.52
N HIS A 22 -16.77 -69.27 14.42
CA HIS A 22 -17.39 -67.98 14.71
C HIS A 22 -16.47 -67.02 15.48
N LEU A 23 -15.28 -67.46 15.94
CA LEU A 23 -14.26 -66.62 16.58
C LEU A 23 -13.19 -66.15 15.59
N ALA A 24 -13.22 -66.59 14.33
CA ALA A 24 -12.21 -66.22 13.33
C ALA A 24 -12.19 -64.70 13.01
N PHE A 25 -13.29 -63.99 13.24
CA PHE A 25 -13.34 -62.52 13.09
C PHE A 25 -12.46 -61.78 14.11
N LEU A 26 -12.04 -62.43 15.21
CA LEU A 26 -11.19 -61.79 16.23
C LEU A 26 -9.83 -61.36 15.67
N GLY A 27 -9.30 -62.08 14.68
CA GLY A 27 -8.10 -61.70 13.92
C GLY A 27 -8.33 -60.61 12.86
N GLN A 28 -9.56 -60.08 12.75
CA GLN A 28 -9.97 -59.04 11.79
C GLN A 28 -10.60 -57.82 12.49
N LEU A 29 -10.50 -57.73 13.83
CA LEU A 29 -11.08 -56.64 14.62
C LEU A 29 -10.39 -55.28 14.45
N TYR A 30 -9.14 -55.30 14.00
CA TYR A 30 -8.30 -54.12 13.81
C TYR A 30 -8.06 -53.88 12.33
N SER A 31 -8.07 -52.61 11.92
CA SER A 31 -7.78 -52.17 10.55
C SER A 31 -6.32 -52.45 10.15
N ASP A 32 -5.41 -52.40 11.12
CA ASP A 32 -4.06 -52.91 11.01
C ASP A 32 -3.91 -54.26 11.75
N ARG A 33 -3.25 -55.23 11.10
CA ARG A 33 -2.95 -56.54 11.67
C ARG A 33 -1.80 -56.48 12.69
N THR A 34 -0.90 -55.49 12.63
CA THR A 34 0.26 -55.38 13.54
C THR A 34 -0.04 -54.71 14.88
N HIS A 35 -1.27 -54.21 15.09
CA HIS A 35 -1.72 -53.60 16.35
C HIS A 35 -1.45 -54.45 17.62
N PHE A 36 -1.34 -55.77 17.48
CA PHE A 36 -1.00 -56.66 18.59
C PHE A 36 0.32 -56.29 19.31
N ILE A 37 1.26 -55.65 18.63
CA ILE A 37 2.55 -55.23 19.21
C ILE A 37 2.32 -54.25 20.37
N LEU A 38 1.43 -53.26 20.19
CA LEU A 38 1.06 -52.30 21.23
C LEU A 38 0.28 -52.95 22.38
N GLU A 39 -0.54 -53.96 22.08
CA GLU A 39 -1.27 -54.74 23.09
C GLU A 39 -0.33 -55.60 23.95
N VAL A 40 0.70 -56.21 23.34
CA VAL A 40 1.73 -56.98 24.08
C VAL A 40 2.65 -56.05 24.90
N LEU A 41 3.01 -54.87 24.37
CA LEU A 41 3.66 -53.81 25.14
C LEU A 41 2.82 -53.40 26.35
N GLN A 42 1.50 -53.19 26.18
CA GLN A 42 0.61 -52.85 27.28
C GLN A 42 0.55 -53.98 28.32
N ASN A 43 0.45 -55.24 27.90
CA ASN A 43 0.44 -56.39 28.82
C ASN A 43 1.71 -56.43 29.68
N ALA A 44 2.87 -56.09 29.14
CA ALA A 44 4.12 -55.98 29.90
C ALA A 44 4.10 -54.80 30.90
N GLU A 45 3.60 -53.63 30.48
CA GLU A 45 3.42 -52.46 31.35
C GLU A 45 2.44 -52.73 32.51
N ASP A 46 1.30 -53.39 32.24
CA ASP A 46 0.29 -53.80 33.22
C ASP A 46 0.79 -54.95 34.14
N ALA A 47 1.76 -55.74 33.66
CA ALA A 47 2.53 -56.68 34.48
C ALA A 47 3.64 -56.02 35.32
N ASN A 48 3.81 -54.69 35.23
CA ASN A 48 4.89 -53.90 35.83
C ASN A 48 6.28 -54.37 35.40
N ALA A 49 6.45 -54.70 34.12
CA ALA A 49 7.77 -54.92 33.53
C ALA A 49 8.55 -53.60 33.47
N ASN A 50 9.87 -53.66 33.66
CA ASN A 50 10.77 -52.54 33.43
C ASN A 50 11.37 -52.59 32.01
N ALA A 51 11.49 -53.80 31.43
CA ALA A 51 12.04 -54.02 30.11
C ALA A 51 11.27 -55.10 29.32
N ILE A 52 11.21 -54.92 28.00
CA ILE A 52 10.62 -55.85 27.04
C ILE A 52 11.51 -55.96 25.79
N ASP A 53 11.73 -57.18 25.32
CA ASP A 53 12.56 -57.52 24.17
C ASP A 53 11.70 -58.18 23.08
N PHE A 54 11.82 -57.72 21.83
CA PHE A 54 11.21 -58.31 20.63
C PHE A 54 12.29 -58.97 19.78
N ASP A 55 12.19 -60.29 19.62
CA ASP A 55 13.11 -61.12 18.84
C ASP A 55 12.37 -61.73 17.65
N LEU A 56 12.53 -61.12 16.48
CA LEU A 56 11.84 -61.49 15.24
C LEU A 56 12.70 -62.45 14.40
N TYR A 57 12.14 -63.64 14.14
CA TYR A 57 12.70 -64.66 13.26
C TYR A 57 11.79 -64.86 12.04
N HIS A 58 12.31 -65.40 10.94
CA HIS A 58 11.51 -65.65 9.72
C HIS A 58 10.32 -66.62 9.91
N ASP A 59 10.29 -67.38 11.00
CA ASP A 59 9.26 -68.37 11.31
C ASP A 59 8.38 -68.01 12.52
N ARG A 60 8.77 -67.02 13.34
CA ARG A 60 8.06 -66.63 14.57
C ARG A 60 8.53 -65.28 15.12
N LEU A 61 7.69 -64.65 15.94
CA LEU A 61 8.10 -63.58 16.86
C LEU A 61 8.18 -64.14 18.28
N GLU A 62 9.29 -63.88 18.99
CA GLU A 62 9.40 -64.06 20.43
C GLU A 62 9.38 -62.71 21.13
N VAL A 63 8.58 -62.55 22.19
CA VAL A 63 8.50 -61.34 23.00
C VAL A 63 8.76 -61.69 24.46
N ARG A 64 9.77 -61.08 25.07
CA ARG A 64 10.24 -61.39 26.43
C ARG A 64 10.11 -60.17 27.33
N HIS A 65 9.61 -60.31 28.56
CA HIS A 65 9.56 -59.22 29.53
C HIS A 65 9.86 -59.67 30.96
N ASN A 66 10.29 -58.73 31.81
CA ASN A 66 10.64 -58.97 33.23
C ASN A 66 9.57 -58.49 34.22
N GLY A 67 8.32 -58.35 33.75
CA GLY A 67 7.15 -58.12 34.61
C GLY A 67 6.78 -59.37 35.41
N ARG A 68 5.79 -59.24 36.31
CA ARG A 68 5.30 -60.34 37.15
C ARG A 68 4.90 -61.58 36.35
N ASP A 69 5.00 -62.74 36.97
CA ASP A 69 4.51 -64.01 36.41
C ASP A 69 2.98 -63.99 36.19
N PHE A 70 2.52 -64.81 35.25
CA PHE A 70 1.10 -65.05 35.01
C PHE A 70 0.42 -65.67 36.24
N SER A 71 -0.76 -65.15 36.56
CA SER A 71 -1.69 -65.74 37.51
C SER A 71 -2.83 -66.46 36.78
N TYR A 72 -3.60 -67.28 37.51
CA TYR A 72 -4.84 -67.87 37.01
C TYR A 72 -5.78 -66.85 36.33
N GLY A 73 -5.86 -65.63 36.88
CA GLY A 73 -6.67 -64.56 36.30
C GLY A 73 -6.17 -64.07 34.94
N ASP A 74 -4.85 -64.10 34.73
CA ASP A 74 -4.23 -63.72 33.45
C ASP A 74 -4.39 -64.85 32.42
N VAL A 75 -4.22 -66.12 32.82
CA VAL A 75 -4.46 -67.29 31.96
C VAL A 75 -5.93 -67.35 31.53
N ALA A 76 -6.87 -67.18 32.45
CA ALA A 76 -8.29 -67.12 32.11
C ALA A 76 -8.61 -65.89 31.23
N GLY A 77 -8.08 -64.72 31.56
CA GLY A 77 -8.34 -63.47 30.84
C GLY A 77 -7.78 -63.43 29.41
N ILE A 78 -6.56 -63.96 29.18
CA ILE A 78 -5.97 -64.05 27.84
C ILE A 78 -6.67 -65.10 26.96
N CYS A 79 -7.27 -66.12 27.60
CA CYS A 79 -8.05 -67.16 26.91
C CYS A 79 -9.50 -66.73 26.64
N GLY A 80 -10.15 -65.95 27.50
CA GLY A 80 -11.54 -65.51 27.34
C GLY A 80 -11.84 -64.63 26.12
N VAL A 81 -13.13 -64.38 25.86
CA VAL A 81 -13.65 -63.46 24.82
C VAL A 81 -14.81 -62.65 25.42
N ASP A 82 -14.47 -61.67 26.26
CA ASP A 82 -15.47 -60.83 26.92
C ASP A 82 -15.95 -59.69 25.99
N LEU A 83 -17.04 -59.94 25.27
CA LEU A 83 -17.82 -58.89 24.60
C LEU A 83 -18.67 -58.16 25.64
N SER A 84 -18.08 -57.16 26.31
CA SER A 84 -18.74 -56.34 27.33
C SER A 84 -20.06 -55.72 26.84
N THR A 85 -21.19 -56.32 27.22
CA THR A 85 -22.55 -55.79 27.03
C THR A 85 -23.00 -54.85 28.16
N LYS A 86 -22.07 -54.33 28.97
CA LYS A 86 -22.35 -53.39 30.07
C LYS A 86 -21.56 -52.09 29.93
N ALA A 87 -22.19 -51.10 29.31
CA ALA A 87 -21.63 -49.78 28.96
C ALA A 87 -21.30 -48.84 30.15
N GLN A 88 -21.01 -49.36 31.35
CA GLN A 88 -20.90 -48.57 32.58
C GLN A 88 -19.52 -48.56 33.26
N ASP A 89 -18.51 -49.27 32.74
CA ASP A 89 -17.15 -49.22 33.32
C ASP A 89 -16.02 -49.23 32.28
N LEU A 90 -16.14 -48.36 31.26
CA LEU A 90 -15.15 -48.14 30.19
C LEU A 90 -13.84 -47.47 30.65
N THR A 91 -13.67 -47.17 31.94
CA THR A 91 -12.46 -46.51 32.48
C THR A 91 -11.31 -47.48 32.76
N LYS A 92 -11.52 -48.80 32.63
CA LYS A 92 -10.45 -49.80 32.72
C LYS A 92 -10.05 -50.26 31.32
N ILE A 93 -9.03 -49.61 30.78
CA ILE A 93 -8.32 -50.06 29.57
C ILE A 93 -7.81 -51.50 29.81
N GLY A 94 -7.94 -52.38 28.80
CA GLY A 94 -7.27 -53.70 28.78
C GLY A 94 -8.02 -54.93 29.34
N LYS A 95 -9.22 -54.80 29.93
CA LYS A 95 -9.74 -55.86 30.81
C LYS A 95 -10.20 -57.21 30.19
N PHE A 96 -10.16 -57.41 28.86
CA PHE A 96 -11.00 -58.43 28.21
C PHE A 96 -10.34 -59.27 27.08
N GLY A 97 -9.01 -59.27 26.95
CA GLY A 97 -8.27 -60.19 26.06
C GLY A 97 -8.45 -59.95 24.54
N VAL A 98 -9.48 -59.22 24.12
CA VAL A 98 -9.82 -58.89 22.71
C VAL A 98 -8.63 -58.29 21.95
N GLY A 99 -7.90 -57.38 22.58
CA GLY A 99 -6.69 -56.78 22.02
C GLY A 99 -5.60 -57.81 21.69
N PHE A 100 -5.30 -58.70 22.63
CA PHE A 100 -4.38 -59.81 22.40
C PHE A 100 -4.83 -60.74 21.26
N LYS A 101 -6.14 -60.90 21.00
CA LYS A 101 -6.62 -61.76 19.90
C LYS A 101 -6.19 -61.26 18.50
N SER A 102 -5.67 -60.04 18.36
CA SER A 102 -5.06 -59.59 17.11
C SER A 102 -3.80 -60.39 16.72
N VAL A 103 -3.12 -61.09 17.65
CA VAL A 103 -2.03 -62.04 17.30
C VAL A 103 -2.49 -63.13 16.34
N TYR A 104 -3.78 -63.47 16.33
CA TYR A 104 -4.33 -64.49 15.44
C TYR A 104 -4.36 -64.07 13.96
N ALA A 105 -3.99 -62.83 13.63
CA ALA A 105 -3.66 -62.43 12.26
C ALA A 105 -2.41 -63.14 11.71
N TYR A 106 -1.51 -63.62 12.58
CA TYR A 106 -0.21 -64.23 12.21
C TYR A 106 0.01 -65.63 12.77
N THR A 107 -0.59 -65.98 13.91
CA THR A 107 -0.45 -67.30 14.54
C THR A 107 -1.79 -67.99 14.79
N MET A 108 -1.81 -69.32 14.83
CA MET A 108 -2.95 -70.15 15.24
C MET A 108 -2.73 -70.81 16.61
N SER A 109 -1.53 -70.66 17.18
CA SER A 109 -1.09 -71.32 18.42
C SER A 109 -0.07 -70.43 19.16
N PRO A 110 -0.49 -69.27 19.73
CA PRO A 110 0.39 -68.48 20.58
C PRO A 110 0.75 -69.28 21.84
N GLN A 111 2.02 -69.25 22.22
CA GLN A 111 2.58 -70.00 23.34
C GLN A 111 3.09 -69.04 24.41
N ILE A 112 2.80 -69.32 25.68
CA ILE A 112 3.15 -68.48 26.83
C ILE A 112 3.93 -69.31 27.85
N TYR A 113 5.06 -68.77 28.29
CA TYR A 113 5.93 -69.34 29.32
C TYR A 113 6.20 -68.27 30.38
N SER A 114 5.75 -68.48 31.63
CA SER A 114 5.82 -67.46 32.69
C SER A 114 5.75 -68.12 34.07
N GLY A 115 6.82 -68.06 34.87
CA GLY A 115 6.88 -68.77 36.15
C GLY A 115 6.61 -70.28 36.00
N ASP A 116 5.62 -70.79 36.74
CA ASP A 116 5.13 -72.18 36.61
C ASP A 116 4.19 -72.39 35.40
N GLU A 117 3.71 -71.33 34.73
CA GLU A 117 2.68 -71.39 33.69
C GLU A 117 3.31 -71.62 32.30
N HIS A 118 2.97 -72.73 31.66
CA HIS A 118 3.48 -73.12 30.34
C HIS A 118 2.34 -73.70 29.49
N PHE A 119 1.77 -72.87 28.61
CA PHE A 119 0.62 -73.27 27.80
C PHE A 119 0.64 -72.67 26.40
N GLU A 120 0.00 -73.37 25.45
CA GLU A 120 -0.39 -72.82 24.16
C GLU A 120 -1.91 -72.60 24.11
N ILE A 121 -2.35 -71.54 23.43
CA ILE A 121 -3.79 -71.26 23.28
C ILE A 121 -4.26 -71.82 21.94
N GLN A 122 -4.90 -72.99 21.98
CA GLN A 122 -5.53 -73.58 20.81
C GLN A 122 -6.91 -72.97 20.56
N HIS A 123 -7.33 -72.95 19.29
CA HIS A 123 -8.69 -72.58 18.89
C HIS A 123 -9.19 -71.24 19.49
N TYR A 124 -8.32 -70.22 19.53
CA TYR A 124 -8.54 -68.87 20.07
C TYR A 124 -8.69 -68.74 21.60
N VAL A 125 -9.14 -69.80 22.30
CA VAL A 125 -9.63 -69.71 23.70
C VAL A 125 -9.28 -70.88 24.61
N ARG A 126 -8.56 -71.92 24.14
CA ARG A 126 -8.35 -73.15 24.91
C ARG A 126 -6.89 -73.32 25.32
N PRO A 127 -6.50 -73.06 26.57
CA PRO A 127 -5.15 -73.33 27.03
C PRO A 127 -4.88 -74.84 27.08
N VAL A 128 -3.73 -75.26 26.56
CA VAL A 128 -3.22 -76.63 26.58
C VAL A 128 -1.79 -76.59 27.11
N GLU A 129 -1.46 -77.47 28.06
CA GLU A 129 -0.13 -77.55 28.67
C GLU A 129 0.95 -77.86 27.62
N VAL A 130 2.09 -77.17 27.70
CA VAL A 130 3.27 -77.44 26.87
C VAL A 130 4.51 -77.63 27.73
N LEU A 131 5.51 -78.34 27.20
CA LEU A 131 6.77 -78.57 27.90
C LEU A 131 7.49 -77.22 28.18
N PRO A 132 8.10 -77.03 29.38
CA PRO A 132 8.87 -75.84 29.70
C PRO A 132 10.00 -75.58 28.69
N LYS A 133 10.25 -74.31 28.38
CA LYS A 133 11.44 -73.89 27.61
C LYS A 133 12.66 -73.81 28.54
N THR A 134 13.77 -74.42 28.13
CA THR A 134 15.03 -74.48 28.91
C THR A 134 15.87 -73.20 28.83
N ASP A 135 15.53 -72.28 27.94
CA ASP A 135 16.21 -71.00 27.67
C ASP A 135 15.53 -69.78 28.32
N LEU A 136 14.63 -69.99 29.29
CA LEU A 136 13.94 -68.93 30.00
C LEU A 136 14.66 -68.55 31.30
N ALA A 137 14.96 -67.27 31.47
CA ALA A 137 15.55 -66.77 32.72
C ALA A 137 14.51 -66.73 33.85
N ALA A 138 14.94 -66.87 35.11
CA ALA A 138 14.06 -66.78 36.26
C ALA A 138 13.41 -65.38 36.36
N GLY A 139 12.08 -65.33 36.51
CA GLY A 139 11.31 -64.08 36.51
C GLY A 139 11.16 -63.42 35.13
N GLN A 140 11.41 -64.16 34.04
CA GLN A 140 11.13 -63.71 32.69
C GLN A 140 9.86 -64.40 32.17
N THR A 141 8.97 -63.61 31.55
CA THR A 141 7.87 -64.13 30.73
C THR A 141 8.29 -64.10 29.27
N LEU A 142 7.98 -65.16 28.54
CA LEU A 142 8.16 -65.30 27.09
C LEU A 142 6.82 -65.63 26.43
N GLN A 143 6.43 -64.81 25.46
CA GLN A 143 5.33 -65.04 24.53
C GLN A 143 5.92 -65.37 23.16
N CYS A 144 5.53 -66.50 22.57
CA CYS A 144 6.04 -66.99 21.30
C CYS A 144 4.89 -67.11 20.30
N PHE A 145 5.05 -66.52 19.12
CA PHE A 145 4.04 -66.41 18.08
C PHE A 145 4.55 -67.04 16.78
N PRO A 146 4.39 -68.36 16.58
CA PRO A 146 4.76 -69.04 15.33
C PRO A 146 3.92 -68.54 14.15
N PHE A 147 4.55 -68.26 13.01
CA PHE A 147 3.89 -67.76 11.79
C PHE A 147 3.21 -68.90 11.00
N ASN A 148 2.20 -69.50 11.62
CA ASN A 148 1.47 -70.67 11.15
C ASN A 148 0.00 -70.40 10.77
N GLN A 149 -0.40 -69.14 10.62
CA GLN A 149 -1.70 -68.75 10.07
C GLN A 149 -1.78 -69.03 8.55
N PRO A 150 -2.59 -69.99 8.05
CA PRO A 150 -2.55 -70.37 6.63
C PRO A 150 -2.95 -69.26 5.64
N SER A 151 -3.62 -68.19 6.09
CA SER A 151 -3.95 -67.03 5.24
C SER A 151 -2.82 -66.01 5.09
N VAL A 152 -1.71 -66.12 5.85
CA VAL A 152 -0.58 -65.19 5.81
C VAL A 152 0.73 -65.97 5.76
N PRO A 153 1.43 -66.00 4.60
CA PRO A 153 2.74 -66.66 4.49
C PRO A 153 3.77 -66.06 5.46
N SER A 154 4.66 -66.89 6.03
CA SER A 154 5.59 -66.47 7.10
C SER A 154 6.52 -65.32 6.70
N HIS A 155 6.89 -65.19 5.42
CA HIS A 155 7.66 -64.04 4.93
C HIS A 155 6.84 -62.73 4.96
N VAL A 156 5.55 -62.77 4.59
CA VAL A 156 4.65 -61.61 4.70
C VAL A 156 4.45 -61.21 6.16
N ALA A 157 4.32 -62.20 7.06
CA ALA A 157 4.24 -61.96 8.50
C ALA A 157 5.52 -61.30 9.03
N TYR A 158 6.69 -61.80 8.64
CA TYR A 158 7.99 -61.19 8.95
C TYR A 158 8.07 -59.74 8.45
N ASP A 159 7.81 -59.51 7.17
CA ASP A 159 7.94 -58.19 6.53
C ASP A 159 6.96 -57.15 7.12
N GLU A 160 5.77 -57.57 7.55
CA GLU A 160 4.79 -56.70 8.20
C GLU A 160 5.18 -56.38 9.65
N ILE A 161 5.60 -57.38 10.42
CA ILE A 161 6.00 -57.20 11.82
C ILE A 161 7.33 -56.43 11.92
N GLU A 162 8.29 -56.65 11.01
CA GLU A 162 9.55 -55.89 10.97
C GLU A 162 9.27 -54.40 10.76
N ARG A 163 8.44 -54.03 9.78
CA ARG A 163 8.04 -52.63 9.54
C ARG A 163 7.30 -52.01 10.73
N ALA A 164 6.46 -52.77 11.42
CA ALA A 164 5.73 -52.26 12.58
C ALA A 164 6.63 -52.08 13.81
N LEU A 165 7.61 -52.96 14.03
CA LEU A 165 8.66 -52.76 15.02
C LEU A 165 9.59 -51.59 14.65
N GLU A 166 9.90 -51.43 13.37
CA GLU A 166 10.68 -50.30 12.83
C GLU A 166 9.98 -48.95 13.01
N ALA A 167 8.65 -48.92 13.00
CA ALA A 167 7.84 -47.73 13.25
C ALA A 167 7.79 -47.27 14.72
N LEU A 168 8.23 -48.09 15.69
CA LEU A 168 8.27 -47.70 17.11
C LEU A 168 9.39 -46.69 17.38
N ASP A 169 9.05 -45.44 17.64
CA ASP A 169 10.00 -44.35 17.93
C ASP A 169 10.27 -44.18 19.44
N SER A 170 11.14 -43.23 19.81
CA SER A 170 11.44 -42.94 21.22
C SER A 170 10.24 -42.41 22.02
N SER A 171 9.19 -41.88 21.37
CA SER A 171 7.97 -41.43 22.06
C SER A 171 7.13 -42.59 22.60
N THR A 172 7.29 -43.80 22.03
CA THR A 172 6.63 -45.04 22.49
C THR A 172 6.80 -45.29 23.99
N VAL A 173 7.97 -44.98 24.55
CA VAL A 173 8.27 -45.15 25.99
C VAL A 173 7.88 -43.94 26.86
N LEU A 174 7.61 -42.77 26.26
CA LEU A 174 7.48 -41.48 26.96
C LEU A 174 6.43 -41.49 28.07
N PHE A 175 5.26 -42.09 27.82
CA PHE A 175 4.13 -42.10 28.76
C PHE A 175 3.95 -43.42 29.53
N LEU A 176 4.79 -44.43 29.29
CA LEU A 176 4.85 -45.65 30.09
C LEU A 176 5.33 -45.34 31.51
N ARG A 177 4.85 -46.06 32.51
CA ARG A 177 5.15 -45.83 33.94
C ARG A 177 6.23 -46.76 34.44
N ASN A 178 6.18 -48.03 34.03
CA ASN A 178 7.09 -49.07 34.49
C ASN A 178 8.14 -49.39 33.41
N VAL A 179 7.70 -49.62 32.17
CA VAL A 179 8.60 -49.96 31.05
C VAL A 179 9.45 -48.75 30.70
N THR A 180 10.77 -48.87 30.92
CA THR A 180 11.78 -47.88 30.57
C THR A 180 12.69 -48.33 29.42
N MET A 181 12.58 -49.57 28.97
CA MET A 181 13.42 -50.15 27.92
C MET A 181 12.63 -51.08 27.00
N ILE A 182 12.64 -50.82 25.69
CA ILE A 182 12.11 -51.72 24.64
C ILE A 182 13.28 -52.09 23.73
N ARG A 183 13.65 -53.38 23.62
CA ARG A 183 14.69 -53.83 22.67
C ARG A 183 14.06 -54.51 21.47
N ILE A 184 14.63 -54.29 20.30
CA ILE A 184 14.15 -54.83 19.02
C ILE A 184 15.34 -55.48 18.31
N ARG A 185 15.21 -56.78 18.01
CA ARG A 185 16.19 -57.59 17.29
C ARG A 185 15.49 -58.35 16.16
N THR A 186 15.78 -57.98 14.93
CA THR A 186 15.35 -58.67 13.70
C THR A 186 16.59 -59.13 12.92
N ALA A 187 16.44 -59.62 11.69
CA ALA A 187 17.60 -59.88 10.81
C ALA A 187 18.28 -58.58 10.33
N ASN A 188 17.54 -57.47 10.28
CA ASN A 188 17.98 -56.18 9.73
C ASN A 188 18.16 -55.08 10.81
N ILE A 189 17.43 -55.17 11.92
CA ILE A 189 17.31 -54.11 12.92
C ILE A 189 17.80 -54.61 14.29
N HIS A 190 18.76 -53.90 14.87
CA HIS A 190 19.21 -54.10 16.26
C HIS A 190 19.24 -52.76 16.98
N ARG A 191 18.16 -52.45 17.72
CA ARG A 191 18.04 -51.18 18.46
C ARG A 191 17.32 -51.33 19.79
N ALA A 192 17.42 -50.32 20.64
CA ALA A 192 16.64 -50.19 21.85
C ALA A 192 16.02 -48.78 21.97
N LEU A 193 14.86 -48.69 22.60
CA LEU A 193 14.18 -47.46 22.98
C LEU A 193 14.27 -47.34 24.50
N GLU A 194 14.92 -46.30 25.00
CA GLU A 194 15.16 -46.08 26.43
C GLU A 194 14.44 -44.82 26.92
N LYS A 195 13.98 -44.84 28.17
CA LYS A 195 13.46 -43.67 28.90
C LYS A 195 14.20 -43.45 30.21
N THR A 196 14.65 -42.22 30.42
CA THR A 196 15.36 -41.77 31.63
C THR A 196 14.72 -40.51 32.19
N VAL A 197 14.49 -40.44 33.50
CA VAL A 197 14.06 -39.20 34.17
C VAL A 197 15.31 -38.46 34.63
N ILE A 198 15.54 -37.25 34.11
CA ILE A 198 16.71 -36.41 34.43
C ILE A 198 16.42 -35.53 35.65
N ALA A 199 15.21 -34.97 35.74
CA ALA A 199 14.80 -34.11 36.84
C ALA A 199 13.32 -34.32 37.17
N GLU A 200 12.95 -34.11 38.44
CA GLU A 200 11.57 -34.26 38.92
C GLU A 200 10.74 -32.97 38.85
N TYR A 201 11.38 -31.79 38.87
CA TYR A 201 10.67 -30.50 38.83
C TYR A 201 11.46 -29.38 38.12
N PRO A 202 11.00 -28.86 36.96
CA PRO A 202 9.97 -29.48 36.10
C PRO A 202 10.41 -30.89 35.70
N ARG A 203 9.45 -31.81 35.48
CA ARG A 203 9.78 -33.19 35.19
C ARG A 203 10.41 -33.30 33.79
N LEU A 204 11.72 -33.47 33.74
CA LEU A 204 12.50 -33.58 32.51
C LEU A 204 12.76 -35.07 32.21
N ILE A 205 12.29 -35.53 31.07
CA ILE A 205 12.43 -36.91 30.60
C ILE A 205 13.27 -36.92 29.31
N GLU A 206 14.29 -37.77 29.28
CA GLU A 206 14.96 -38.17 28.04
C GLU A 206 14.31 -39.45 27.51
N THR A 207 14.07 -39.49 26.21
CA THR A 207 13.74 -40.71 25.47
C THR A 207 14.76 -40.89 24.36
N ALA A 208 15.41 -42.04 24.26
CA ALA A 208 16.49 -42.26 23.30
C ALA A 208 16.27 -43.49 22.43
N VAL A 209 16.71 -43.42 21.17
CA VAL A 209 16.92 -44.59 20.29
C VAL A 209 18.40 -44.94 20.33
N ILE A 210 18.72 -46.20 20.60
CA ILE A 210 20.09 -46.72 20.74
C ILE A 210 20.31 -47.80 19.69
N ALA A 211 21.26 -47.60 18.77
CA ALA A 211 21.60 -48.55 17.72
C ALA A 211 23.14 -48.73 17.66
N GLY A 212 23.65 -49.84 18.16
CA GLY A 212 25.09 -50.07 18.27
C GLY A 212 25.77 -49.06 19.22
N SER A 213 26.64 -48.21 18.69
CA SER A 213 27.26 -47.09 19.40
C SER A 213 26.41 -45.83 19.43
N ASP A 214 25.41 -45.74 18.57
CA ASP A 214 24.75 -44.49 18.25
C ASP A 214 23.53 -44.29 19.17
N ARG A 215 23.38 -43.08 19.71
CA ARG A 215 22.29 -42.70 20.62
C ARG A 215 21.66 -41.39 20.14
N GLU A 216 20.41 -41.46 19.74
CA GLU A 216 19.61 -40.29 19.38
C GLU A 216 18.62 -39.98 20.50
N SER A 217 18.82 -38.85 21.20
CA SER A 217 18.05 -38.48 22.39
C SER A 217 17.08 -37.31 22.14
N ASN A 218 15.84 -37.46 22.61
CA ASN A 218 14.81 -36.44 22.66
C ASN A 218 14.49 -36.08 24.11
N TYR A 219 14.34 -34.78 24.41
CA TYR A 219 14.08 -34.29 25.77
C TYR A 219 12.70 -33.66 25.90
N TRP A 220 12.04 -33.87 27.04
CA TRP A 220 10.64 -33.52 27.24
C TRP A 220 10.39 -32.93 28.65
N TRP A 221 9.76 -31.76 28.73
CA TRP A 221 9.14 -31.30 29.97
C TRP A 221 7.72 -31.86 30.06
N VAL A 222 7.45 -32.66 31.10
CA VAL A 222 6.18 -33.38 31.27
C VAL A 222 5.40 -32.86 32.47
N PHE A 223 4.32 -32.14 32.20
CA PHE A 223 3.38 -31.64 33.20
C PHE A 223 2.23 -32.64 33.36
N SER A 224 1.69 -32.79 34.57
CA SER A 224 0.75 -33.86 34.91
C SER A 224 -0.29 -33.39 35.94
N LYS A 225 -1.56 -33.71 35.69
CA LYS A 225 -2.67 -33.42 36.62
C LYS A 225 -3.64 -34.60 36.70
N ARG A 226 -3.99 -35.02 37.92
CA ARG A 226 -5.08 -36.00 38.12
C ARG A 226 -6.42 -35.34 37.81
N HIS A 227 -7.26 -36.04 37.06
CA HIS A 227 -8.64 -35.65 36.80
C HIS A 227 -9.59 -36.51 37.63
N THR A 228 -10.60 -35.90 38.22
CA THR A 228 -11.63 -36.57 39.01
C THR A 228 -12.99 -36.20 38.41
N PHE A 229 -13.75 -37.20 37.99
CA PHE A 229 -15.06 -37.03 37.36
C PHE A 229 -16.06 -37.96 38.03
N GLU A 230 -17.26 -37.46 38.34
CA GLU A 230 -18.33 -38.19 39.04
C GLU A 230 -17.86 -38.96 40.30
N GLY A 231 -16.92 -38.39 41.04
CA GLY A 231 -16.39 -38.96 42.29
C GLY A 231 -15.38 -40.10 42.13
N ARG A 232 -14.92 -40.39 40.90
CA ARG A 232 -13.86 -41.38 40.62
C ARG A 232 -12.56 -40.66 40.26
N GLU A 233 -11.45 -41.01 40.93
CA GLU A 233 -10.12 -40.59 40.47
C GLU A 233 -9.76 -41.34 39.18
N GLY A 234 -9.42 -40.59 38.12
CA GLY A 234 -8.90 -41.12 36.87
C GLY A 234 -7.39 -41.22 36.85
N LEU A 235 -6.85 -41.84 35.79
CA LEU A 235 -5.42 -41.70 35.46
C LEU A 235 -5.12 -40.22 35.15
N PRO A 236 -3.88 -39.73 35.41
CA PRO A 236 -3.53 -38.36 35.10
C PRO A 236 -3.60 -38.08 33.59
N ILE A 237 -3.90 -36.82 33.29
CA ILE A 237 -3.68 -36.19 32.00
C ILE A 237 -2.27 -35.60 32.05
N GLN A 238 -1.52 -35.74 30.96
CA GLN A 238 -0.17 -35.22 30.84
C GLN A 238 0.01 -34.39 29.57
N ILE A 239 0.85 -33.36 29.67
CA ILE A 239 1.32 -32.54 28.55
C ILE A 239 2.83 -32.72 28.48
N ALA A 240 3.36 -33.10 27.31
CA ALA A 240 4.80 -33.20 27.07
C ALA A 240 5.24 -32.19 26.01
N ILE A 241 5.98 -31.17 26.44
CA ILE A 241 6.60 -30.15 25.59
C ILE A 241 8.01 -30.64 25.23
N GLN A 242 8.33 -30.73 23.94
CA GLN A 242 9.68 -31.11 23.51
C GLN A 242 10.65 -29.94 23.72
N VAL A 243 11.84 -30.26 24.23
CA VAL A 243 12.92 -29.31 24.44
C VAL A 243 14.21 -29.82 23.81
N ARG A 244 15.11 -28.89 23.48
CA ARG A 244 16.49 -29.20 23.07
C ARG A 244 17.47 -28.53 24.04
N PRO A 245 18.62 -29.15 24.33
CA PRO A 245 19.70 -28.49 25.05
C PRO A 245 20.18 -27.24 24.29
N ASP A 246 20.46 -26.17 25.02
CA ASP A 246 21.01 -24.94 24.45
C ASP A 246 22.53 -25.08 24.19
N THR A 247 23.04 -24.43 23.15
CA THR A 247 24.47 -24.48 22.78
C THR A 247 25.15 -23.11 22.97
N ASP A 248 26.42 -23.12 23.36
CA ASP A 248 27.26 -21.92 23.41
C ASP A 248 27.80 -21.53 22.01
N GLU A 249 28.55 -20.43 21.92
CA GLU A 249 29.13 -19.93 20.66
C GLU A 249 30.14 -20.90 20.03
N ASP A 250 30.76 -21.77 20.84
CA ASP A 250 31.68 -22.83 20.41
C ASP A 250 30.93 -24.13 20.02
N GLY A 251 29.60 -24.16 20.17
CA GLY A 251 28.74 -25.30 19.85
C GLY A 251 28.63 -26.36 20.96
N ASN A 252 29.18 -26.13 22.14
CA ASN A 252 29.08 -27.06 23.27
C ASN A 252 27.68 -26.99 23.91
N THR A 253 27.18 -28.14 24.34
CA THR A 253 25.91 -28.22 25.07
C THR A 253 26.02 -27.61 26.46
N THR A 254 25.11 -26.69 26.77
CA THR A 254 24.95 -26.06 28.08
C THR A 254 23.82 -26.73 28.89
N ALA A 255 23.61 -26.29 30.13
CA ALA A 255 22.48 -26.75 30.96
C ALA A 255 21.13 -26.11 30.59
N GLY A 256 21.10 -25.14 29.67
CA GLY A 256 19.87 -24.52 29.18
C GLY A 256 19.03 -25.49 28.34
N MET A 257 17.71 -25.27 28.29
CA MET A 257 16.76 -26.09 27.56
C MET A 257 15.73 -25.19 26.87
N THR A 258 15.79 -25.09 25.54
CA THR A 258 14.82 -24.34 24.73
C THR A 258 13.68 -25.24 24.25
N PRO A 259 12.41 -24.91 24.53
CA PRO A 259 11.27 -25.61 23.96
C PRO A 259 11.05 -25.28 22.49
N PHE A 260 10.46 -26.20 21.73
CA PHE A 260 10.05 -25.96 20.35
C PHE A 260 8.71 -26.67 20.04
N ALA A 261 8.00 -26.16 19.04
CA ALA A 261 6.70 -26.68 18.65
C ALA A 261 6.83 -27.92 17.78
N LEU A 262 6.02 -28.94 18.05
CA LEU A 262 5.87 -30.10 17.18
C LEU A 262 5.07 -29.76 15.90
N ASP A 263 5.48 -30.34 14.77
CA ASP A 263 4.73 -30.27 13.52
C ASP A 263 3.54 -31.26 13.49
N ASN A 264 3.72 -32.45 14.09
CA ASN A 264 2.70 -33.49 14.25
C ASN A 264 2.51 -33.79 15.74
N SER A 265 1.27 -33.99 16.18
CA SER A 265 0.94 -34.17 17.59
C SER A 265 -0.28 -35.09 17.75
N PRO A 266 -0.08 -36.42 17.56
CA PRO A 266 -1.13 -37.39 17.79
C PRO A 266 -1.54 -37.40 19.27
N LEU A 267 -2.82 -37.67 19.52
CA LEU A 267 -3.37 -37.85 20.86
C LEU A 267 -2.87 -39.17 21.45
N PHE A 268 -2.31 -39.15 22.66
CA PHE A 268 -1.80 -40.34 23.33
C PHE A 268 -2.84 -40.94 24.30
N VAL A 269 -3.10 -42.23 24.12
CA VAL A 269 -3.84 -43.09 25.07
C VAL A 269 -2.93 -44.25 25.43
N THR A 270 -1.96 -43.95 26.30
CA THR A 270 -0.71 -44.72 26.53
C THR A 270 0.23 -44.69 25.32
N PHE A 271 -0.25 -45.03 24.13
CA PHE A 271 0.47 -44.92 22.85
C PHE A 271 -0.21 -43.90 21.92
N ALA A 272 0.46 -43.51 20.84
CA ALA A 272 -0.08 -42.61 19.83
C ALA A 272 -1.32 -43.22 19.14
N THR A 273 -2.36 -42.41 18.98
CA THR A 273 -3.55 -42.75 18.17
C THR A 273 -3.46 -42.04 16.81
N GLN A 274 -4.34 -42.38 15.86
CA GLN A 274 -4.43 -41.66 14.57
C GLN A 274 -5.13 -40.29 14.71
N LYS A 275 -5.54 -39.89 15.93
CA LYS A 275 -6.21 -38.63 16.20
C LYS A 275 -5.19 -37.51 16.39
N GLU A 276 -4.86 -36.83 15.31
CA GLU A 276 -4.07 -35.59 15.37
C GLU A 276 -4.77 -34.51 16.21
N THR A 277 -3.98 -33.81 17.04
CA THR A 277 -4.46 -32.72 17.92
C THR A 277 -4.19 -31.33 17.37
N GLY A 278 -3.15 -31.16 16.55
CA GLY A 278 -2.72 -29.86 16.04
C GLY A 278 -2.06 -28.95 17.09
N LEU A 279 -1.71 -29.50 18.25
CA LEU A 279 -0.99 -28.83 19.33
C LEU A 279 0.53 -28.80 19.03
N GLY A 280 1.26 -27.83 19.58
CA GLY A 280 2.73 -27.83 19.51
C GLY A 280 3.40 -28.73 20.55
N PHE A 281 2.64 -29.56 21.26
CA PHE A 281 3.07 -30.48 22.32
C PHE A 281 2.24 -31.77 22.28
N LEU A 282 2.72 -32.85 22.91
CA LEU A 282 1.96 -34.10 23.02
C LEU A 282 0.97 -34.04 24.19
N LEU A 283 -0.28 -34.42 23.92
CA LEU A 283 -1.33 -34.56 24.93
C LEU A 283 -1.60 -36.05 25.20
N GLN A 284 -1.47 -36.47 26.45
CA GLN A 284 -1.80 -37.82 26.91
C GLN A 284 -2.95 -37.78 27.91
N GLY A 285 -3.83 -38.78 27.86
CA GLY A 285 -4.84 -38.97 28.90
C GLY A 285 -5.61 -40.29 28.76
N PRO A 286 -6.45 -40.64 29.76
CA PRO A 286 -7.29 -41.84 29.73
C PRO A 286 -8.53 -41.68 28.84
N PHE A 287 -8.35 -41.23 27.60
CA PHE A 287 -9.45 -41.07 26.65
C PHE A 287 -10.07 -42.42 26.28
N ARG A 288 -11.40 -42.45 26.12
CA ARG A 288 -12.11 -43.58 25.53
C ARG A 288 -11.92 -43.54 24.02
N THR A 289 -11.41 -44.63 23.47
CA THR A 289 -11.18 -44.80 22.04
C THR A 289 -12.30 -45.63 21.38
N THR A 290 -12.27 -45.67 20.05
CA THR A 290 -12.94 -46.69 19.22
C THR A 290 -12.43 -48.11 19.56
N PRO A 291 -13.15 -49.19 19.20
CA PRO A 291 -12.68 -50.56 19.38
C PRO A 291 -11.30 -50.85 18.74
N ALA A 292 -11.02 -50.21 17.60
CA ALA A 292 -9.73 -50.31 16.89
C ALA A 292 -8.61 -49.46 17.52
N ARG A 293 -8.91 -48.70 18.59
CA ARG A 293 -8.03 -47.72 19.28
C ARG A 293 -7.45 -46.59 18.42
N ASP A 294 -7.86 -46.47 17.16
CA ASP A 294 -7.37 -45.49 16.21
C ASP A 294 -7.84 -44.05 16.49
N ASN A 295 -9.03 -43.87 17.07
CA ASN A 295 -9.67 -42.56 17.20
C ASN A 295 -10.46 -42.43 18.52
N VAL A 296 -10.87 -41.20 18.84
CA VAL A 296 -11.55 -40.84 20.10
C VAL A 296 -12.90 -40.19 19.77
N PRO A 297 -14.05 -40.73 20.25
CA PRO A 297 -15.36 -40.13 20.04
C PRO A 297 -15.44 -38.71 20.61
N THR A 298 -15.92 -37.77 19.79
CA THR A 298 -15.95 -36.33 20.07
C THR A 298 -17.13 -35.89 20.94
N ASP A 299 -18.15 -36.73 21.07
CA ASP A 299 -19.40 -36.49 21.81
C ASP A 299 -19.47 -37.23 23.16
N ASP A 300 -18.48 -38.09 23.46
CA ASP A 300 -18.39 -38.76 24.76
C ASP A 300 -18.08 -37.76 25.88
N LYS A 301 -18.95 -37.73 26.90
CA LYS A 301 -18.87 -36.78 28.02
C LYS A 301 -17.59 -36.90 28.85
N TRP A 302 -17.03 -38.11 28.97
CA TRP A 302 -15.80 -38.32 29.71
C TRP A 302 -14.62 -37.72 28.93
N ASN A 303 -14.53 -37.99 27.63
CA ASN A 303 -13.54 -37.39 26.73
C ASN A 303 -13.61 -35.85 26.74
N LEU A 304 -14.81 -35.27 26.68
CA LEU A 304 -15.00 -33.82 26.80
C LEU A 304 -14.50 -33.28 28.15
N SER A 305 -14.78 -33.97 29.27
CA SER A 305 -14.25 -33.57 30.59
C SER A 305 -12.72 -33.65 30.68
N LEU A 306 -12.09 -34.58 29.94
CA LEU A 306 -10.62 -34.65 29.85
C LEU A 306 -10.05 -33.47 29.04
N ILE A 307 -10.75 -33.00 28.00
CA ILE A 307 -10.36 -31.78 27.27
C ILE A 307 -10.44 -30.53 28.15
N GLU A 308 -11.48 -30.40 28.97
CA GLU A 308 -11.59 -29.32 29.97
C GLU A 308 -10.43 -29.37 30.97
N ALA A 309 -10.13 -30.55 31.51
CA ALA A 309 -9.01 -30.72 32.44
C ALA A 309 -7.63 -30.54 31.79
N ALA A 310 -7.46 -30.92 30.51
CA ALA A 310 -6.27 -30.61 29.70
C ALA A 310 -6.14 -29.11 29.43
N THR A 311 -7.25 -28.40 29.24
CA THR A 311 -7.28 -26.93 29.12
C THR A 311 -6.83 -26.28 30.43
N GLU A 312 -7.30 -26.75 31.59
CA GLU A 312 -6.81 -26.29 32.89
C GLU A 312 -5.31 -26.60 33.11
N LEU A 313 -4.84 -27.78 32.68
CA LEU A 313 -3.42 -28.14 32.76
C LEU A 313 -2.55 -27.29 31.82
N THR A 314 -3.03 -26.95 30.63
CA THR A 314 -2.32 -26.05 29.70
C THR A 314 -2.18 -24.65 30.33
N LYS A 315 -3.26 -24.14 30.94
CA LYS A 315 -3.25 -22.85 31.65
C LYS A 315 -2.35 -22.87 32.89
N SER A 316 -2.29 -23.97 33.67
CA SER A 316 -1.35 -24.07 34.79
C SER A 316 0.09 -24.18 34.30
N THR A 317 0.35 -24.95 33.23
CA THR A 317 1.68 -25.12 32.64
C THR A 317 2.30 -23.77 32.24
N LEU A 318 1.52 -22.85 31.67
CA LEU A 318 2.01 -21.48 31.40
C LEU A 318 2.42 -20.73 32.68
N ARG A 319 1.66 -20.86 33.77
CA ARG A 319 2.01 -20.24 35.06
C ARG A 319 3.21 -20.91 35.72
N ASP A 320 3.33 -22.23 35.61
CA ASP A 320 4.44 -23.02 36.14
C ASP A 320 5.73 -22.67 35.39
N LEU A 321 5.70 -22.60 34.05
CA LEU A 321 6.80 -22.12 33.21
C LEU A 321 7.21 -20.68 33.57
N LYS A 322 6.25 -19.78 33.86
CA LYS A 322 6.58 -18.43 34.35
C LYS A 322 7.28 -18.49 35.71
N GLY A 323 6.73 -19.23 36.66
CA GLY A 323 7.28 -19.36 38.01
C GLY A 323 8.69 -19.98 38.05
N LEU A 324 9.01 -20.80 37.05
CA LEU A 324 10.33 -21.40 36.84
C LEU A 324 11.30 -20.52 36.01
N GLY A 325 10.85 -19.38 35.47
CA GLY A 325 11.66 -18.54 34.58
C GLY A 325 11.85 -19.11 33.16
N LEU A 326 11.05 -20.12 32.78
CA LEU A 326 11.15 -20.86 31.51
C LEU A 326 10.14 -20.39 30.44
N LEU A 327 9.22 -19.48 30.78
CA LEU A 327 8.23 -18.95 29.84
C LEU A 327 8.84 -17.91 28.89
N SER A 328 9.35 -18.40 27.75
CA SER A 328 9.93 -17.61 26.65
C SER A 328 8.99 -17.52 25.43
N MET A 329 9.38 -16.76 24.40
CA MET A 329 8.64 -16.73 23.12
C MET A 329 8.67 -18.10 22.41
N ALA A 330 9.74 -18.88 22.60
CA ALA A 330 9.81 -20.26 22.15
C ALA A 330 8.82 -21.15 22.92
N ALA A 331 8.66 -20.96 24.24
CA ALA A 331 7.66 -21.68 25.03
C ALA A 331 6.22 -21.37 24.57
N LEU A 332 5.91 -20.08 24.32
CA LEU A 332 4.61 -19.69 23.73
C LEU A 332 4.37 -20.28 22.34
N SER A 333 5.43 -20.50 21.54
CA SER A 333 5.31 -21.12 20.22
C SER A 333 4.75 -22.55 20.27
N THR A 334 4.95 -23.26 21.39
CA THR A 334 4.47 -24.65 21.59
C THR A 334 2.96 -24.74 21.92
N MET A 335 2.34 -23.62 22.29
CA MET A 335 0.94 -23.56 22.71
C MET A 335 -0.03 -23.68 21.52
N PRO A 336 -1.32 -23.97 21.74
CA PRO A 336 -2.35 -23.88 20.70
C PRO A 336 -2.53 -22.43 20.21
N ILE A 337 -1.69 -22.02 19.25
CA ILE A 337 -1.68 -20.67 18.64
C ILE A 337 -2.19 -20.66 17.18
N ARG A 338 -2.38 -21.83 16.57
CA ARG A 338 -2.83 -21.97 15.17
C ARG A 338 -4.35 -21.90 15.04
N SER A 339 -4.90 -20.70 14.93
CA SER A 339 -6.34 -20.46 14.79
C SER A 339 -7.00 -21.18 13.60
N ASP A 340 -6.22 -21.52 12.56
CA ASP A 340 -6.64 -22.35 11.42
C ASP A 340 -6.97 -23.81 11.78
N LEU A 341 -6.32 -24.38 12.81
CA LEU A 341 -6.56 -25.76 13.26
C LEU A 341 -7.69 -25.86 14.28
N PHE A 342 -7.92 -24.80 15.07
CA PHE A 342 -8.91 -24.77 16.16
C PHE A 342 -10.18 -24.04 15.73
N THR A 343 -10.89 -24.60 14.76
CA THR A 343 -12.18 -24.07 14.27
C THR A 343 -13.28 -24.18 15.34
N TYR A 344 -14.34 -23.37 15.20
CA TYR A 344 -15.47 -23.38 16.13
C TYR A 344 -16.16 -24.75 16.16
N GLY A 345 -16.40 -25.30 17.36
CA GLY A 345 -16.99 -26.62 17.56
C GLY A 345 -16.00 -27.80 17.43
N SER A 346 -14.73 -27.57 17.13
CA SER A 346 -13.71 -28.63 17.13
C SER A 346 -13.39 -29.10 18.56
N MET A 347 -13.09 -30.39 18.73
CA MET A 347 -12.88 -31.02 20.05
C MET A 347 -11.79 -30.34 20.89
N PHE A 348 -10.68 -29.91 20.27
CA PHE A 348 -9.54 -29.30 20.96
C PHE A 348 -9.65 -27.77 21.08
N ARG A 349 -10.72 -27.16 20.56
CA ARG A 349 -10.98 -25.71 20.64
C ARG A 349 -10.84 -25.12 22.06
N PRO A 350 -11.29 -25.78 23.14
CA PRO A 350 -11.15 -25.24 24.50
C PRO A 350 -9.69 -24.95 24.90
N LEU A 351 -8.70 -25.70 24.41
CA LEU A 351 -7.30 -25.43 24.72
C LEU A 351 -6.83 -24.10 24.11
N PHE A 352 -7.19 -23.84 22.84
CA PHE A 352 -6.91 -22.57 22.16
C PHE A 352 -7.57 -21.38 22.87
N ASP A 353 -8.88 -21.47 23.14
CA ASP A 353 -9.62 -20.40 23.81
C ASP A 353 -9.13 -20.20 25.26
N GLY A 354 -8.74 -21.27 25.96
CA GLY A 354 -8.20 -21.23 27.31
C GLY A 354 -6.84 -20.51 27.39
N VAL A 355 -5.94 -20.77 26.44
CA VAL A 355 -4.67 -20.04 26.31
C VAL A 355 -4.91 -18.59 25.91
N LEU A 356 -5.77 -18.35 24.90
CA LEU A 356 -6.11 -16.99 24.45
C LEU A 356 -6.67 -16.14 25.60
N ASN A 357 -7.60 -16.68 26.39
CA ASN A 357 -8.14 -16.00 27.55
C ASN A 357 -7.06 -15.67 28.59
N VAL A 358 -6.23 -16.65 28.97
CA VAL A 358 -5.20 -16.45 30.01
C VAL A 358 -4.12 -15.45 29.58
N LEU A 359 -3.69 -15.44 28.32
CA LEU A 359 -2.71 -14.46 27.83
C LEU A 359 -3.27 -13.02 27.74
N ASN A 360 -4.60 -12.87 27.68
CA ASN A 360 -5.28 -11.58 27.81
C ASN A 360 -5.44 -11.15 29.28
N THR A 361 -5.87 -12.07 30.17
CA THR A 361 -6.23 -11.72 31.56
C THR A 361 -5.07 -11.77 32.56
N GLU A 362 -3.99 -12.47 32.25
CA GLU A 362 -2.86 -12.68 33.15
C GLU A 362 -1.55 -12.27 32.50
N ALA A 363 -0.61 -11.78 33.32
CA ALA A 363 0.69 -11.31 32.87
C ALA A 363 1.61 -12.48 32.49
N LEU A 364 1.35 -13.16 31.37
CA LEU A 364 2.06 -14.35 30.89
C LEU A 364 2.70 -14.18 29.49
N VAL A 365 2.57 -13.02 28.84
CA VAL A 365 3.26 -12.76 27.56
C VAL A 365 4.64 -12.15 27.85
N PRO A 366 5.76 -12.76 27.38
CA PRO A 366 7.12 -12.26 27.64
C PRO A 366 7.40 -10.88 27.04
N THR A 367 8.14 -10.06 27.77
CA THR A 367 8.56 -8.70 27.37
C THR A 367 10.04 -8.66 26.98
N ALA A 368 10.47 -7.60 26.29
CA ALA A 368 11.89 -7.34 25.98
C ALA A 368 12.76 -7.20 27.24
N ALA A 369 12.17 -6.82 28.38
CA ALA A 369 12.85 -6.68 29.66
C ALA A 369 13.01 -8.01 30.42
N GLY A 370 12.59 -9.14 29.84
CA GLY A 370 12.59 -10.45 30.50
C GLY A 370 11.50 -10.64 31.56
N SER A 371 10.55 -9.69 31.67
CA SER A 371 9.36 -9.81 32.50
C SER A 371 8.20 -10.40 31.68
N HIS A 372 7.00 -10.43 32.26
CA HIS A 372 5.77 -10.81 31.56
C HIS A 372 4.67 -9.79 31.83
N SER A 373 3.86 -9.51 30.82
CA SER A 373 2.70 -8.61 30.88
C SER A 373 1.48 -9.24 30.18
N THR A 374 0.33 -8.56 30.21
CA THR A 374 -0.88 -8.95 29.45
C THR A 374 -0.75 -8.50 27.99
N SER A 375 -1.49 -9.13 27.08
CA SER A 375 -1.53 -8.73 25.65
C SER A 375 -1.89 -7.25 25.44
N ASP A 376 -2.89 -6.73 26.17
CA ASP A 376 -3.36 -5.35 26.08
C ASP A 376 -2.29 -4.33 26.48
N ASN A 377 -1.39 -4.71 27.39
CA ASN A 377 -0.29 -3.89 27.89
C ASN A 377 1.07 -4.22 27.24
N ILE A 378 1.05 -4.79 26.02
CA ILE A 378 2.25 -5.04 25.21
C ILE A 378 2.12 -4.40 23.83
N ARG A 379 3.24 -3.90 23.29
CA ARG A 379 3.36 -3.46 21.90
C ARG A 379 4.52 -4.15 21.21
N ILE A 380 4.49 -4.13 19.88
CA ILE A 380 5.54 -4.63 19.00
C ILE A 380 5.97 -3.53 18.04
N SER A 381 7.26 -3.36 17.78
CA SER A 381 7.74 -2.62 16.61
C SER A 381 8.37 -3.54 15.59
N ARG A 382 8.35 -3.19 14.30
CA ARG A 382 9.18 -3.85 13.27
C ARG A 382 10.56 -3.22 13.13
N VAL A 383 10.84 -2.14 13.87
CA VAL A 383 12.07 -1.36 13.80
C VAL A 383 12.70 -1.36 15.18
N SER A 384 13.80 -2.11 15.38
CA SER A 384 14.44 -2.26 16.70
C SER A 384 14.83 -0.91 17.31
N SER A 385 15.28 0.03 16.48
CA SER A 385 15.62 1.40 16.92
C SER A 385 14.45 2.22 17.46
N VAL A 386 13.19 1.79 17.28
CA VAL A 386 12.04 2.35 18.00
C VAL A 386 12.02 1.85 19.44
N GLU A 387 12.27 0.55 19.64
CA GLU A 387 12.30 -0.12 20.95
C GLU A 387 13.51 0.32 21.78
N GLU A 388 14.65 0.59 21.12
CA GLU A 388 15.86 1.18 21.71
C GLU A 388 15.66 2.65 22.14
N LEU A 389 14.90 3.45 21.37
CA LEU A 389 14.70 4.89 21.62
C LEU A 389 13.60 5.18 22.66
N LEU A 390 12.55 4.35 22.70
CA LEU A 390 11.39 4.52 23.57
C LEU A 390 11.42 3.47 24.68
N THR A 391 11.81 3.87 25.90
CA THR A 391 11.61 3.00 27.08
C THR A 391 10.12 2.71 27.29
N PRO A 392 9.72 1.64 28.00
CA PRO A 392 8.31 1.35 28.30
C PRO A 392 7.53 2.54 28.89
N ASP A 393 8.17 3.31 29.77
CA ASP A 393 7.57 4.49 30.39
C ASP A 393 7.42 5.62 29.35
N MET A 394 8.42 5.87 28.50
CA MET A 394 8.29 6.81 27.37
C MET A 394 7.24 6.38 26.34
N LEU A 395 7.09 5.07 26.09
CA LEU A 395 6.06 4.54 25.20
C LEU A 395 4.67 4.79 25.79
N THR A 396 4.52 4.57 27.10
CA THR A 396 3.29 4.84 27.85
C THR A 396 2.92 6.33 27.80
N ASP A 397 3.88 7.22 28.07
CA ASP A 397 3.73 8.68 27.95
C ASP A 397 3.32 9.10 26.52
N LEU A 398 4.04 8.58 25.51
CA LEU A 398 3.86 8.93 24.10
C LEU A 398 2.46 8.53 23.61
N LEU A 399 1.99 7.35 23.98
CA LEU A 399 0.67 6.85 23.60
C LEU A 399 -0.45 7.35 24.51
N GLN A 400 -0.12 8.14 25.56
CA GLN A 400 -1.07 8.70 26.54
C GLN A 400 -1.94 7.64 27.22
N LEU A 401 -1.33 6.50 27.59
CA LEU A 401 -2.03 5.36 28.17
C LEU A 401 -2.04 5.45 29.71
N SER A 402 -3.14 4.98 30.32
CA SER A 402 -3.32 4.98 31.79
C SER A 402 -2.56 3.86 32.49
N GLU A 403 -2.21 2.80 31.78
CA GLU A 403 -1.45 1.65 32.28
C GLU A 403 -0.12 1.54 31.55
N ARG A 404 0.91 1.06 32.27
CA ARG A 404 2.26 0.91 31.74
C ARG A 404 2.30 -0.18 30.68
N VAL A 405 2.88 0.15 29.53
CA VAL A 405 2.97 -0.73 28.37
C VAL A 405 4.43 -1.12 28.10
N ASP A 406 4.67 -2.42 27.97
CA ASP A 406 5.99 -2.98 27.66
C ASP A 406 6.16 -3.30 26.17
N TRP A 407 7.41 -3.37 25.72
CA TRP A 407 7.75 -4.02 24.46
C TRP A 407 7.68 -5.54 24.61
N LEU A 408 7.16 -6.21 23.58
CA LEU A 408 7.16 -7.66 23.44
C LEU A 408 8.59 -8.22 23.49
N GLY A 409 8.74 -9.50 23.86
CA GLY A 409 10.02 -10.23 23.83
C GLY A 409 10.76 -10.17 22.48
N PRO A 410 12.04 -10.60 22.44
CA PRO A 410 13.00 -10.29 21.38
C PRO A 410 12.43 -10.44 19.96
N LEU A 411 12.44 -9.33 19.20
CA LEU A 411 11.72 -9.21 17.94
C LEU A 411 12.03 -10.33 16.93
N GLN A 412 13.27 -10.85 16.91
CA GLN A 412 13.66 -11.96 16.04
C GLN A 412 12.88 -13.25 16.31
N ASP A 413 12.57 -13.55 17.57
CA ASP A 413 11.84 -14.74 18.00
C ASP A 413 10.35 -14.63 17.68
N VAL A 414 9.87 -13.42 17.37
CA VAL A 414 8.49 -13.11 17.04
C VAL A 414 8.28 -13.00 15.53
N LEU A 415 9.24 -12.44 14.79
CA LEU A 415 9.13 -12.25 13.35
C LEU A 415 9.42 -13.54 12.55
N LYS A 416 10.24 -14.46 13.08
CA LYS A 416 10.55 -15.74 12.40
C LYS A 416 9.35 -16.71 12.37
N PRO A 417 8.62 -16.99 13.48
CA PRO A 417 7.53 -17.95 13.45
C PRO A 417 6.23 -17.28 12.98
N LEU A 418 5.86 -17.50 11.71
CA LEU A 418 4.65 -16.94 11.09
C LEU A 418 3.37 -17.15 11.92
N ASN A 419 3.23 -18.33 12.54
CA ASN A 419 2.07 -18.66 13.37
C ASN A 419 1.99 -17.82 14.65
N LEU A 420 3.12 -17.61 15.34
CA LEU A 420 3.15 -16.79 16.56
C LEU A 420 2.93 -15.31 16.22
N ASN A 421 3.54 -14.81 15.14
CA ASN A 421 3.36 -13.44 14.68
C ASN A 421 1.88 -13.13 14.39
N ARG A 422 1.23 -14.03 13.65
CA ARG A 422 -0.19 -13.98 13.30
C ARG A 422 -1.07 -14.04 14.55
N TYR A 423 -0.82 -14.99 15.44
CA TYR A 423 -1.59 -15.14 16.69
C TYR A 423 -1.52 -13.89 17.58
N LEU A 424 -0.33 -13.30 17.75
CA LEU A 424 -0.14 -12.07 18.52
C LEU A 424 -0.91 -10.88 17.92
N ARG A 425 -0.89 -10.73 16.58
CA ARG A 425 -1.53 -9.59 15.89
C ARG A 425 -3.04 -9.74 15.71
N GLU A 426 -3.52 -10.93 15.38
CA GLU A 426 -4.92 -11.17 14.98
C GLU A 426 -5.78 -11.66 16.16
N ASN A 427 -5.24 -12.57 16.99
CA ASN A 427 -5.97 -13.16 18.10
C ASN A 427 -5.78 -12.38 19.41
N LEU A 428 -4.54 -12.10 19.80
CA LEU A 428 -4.22 -11.28 20.99
C LEU A 428 -4.25 -9.77 20.73
N ARG A 429 -4.34 -9.34 19.46
CA ARG A 429 -4.47 -7.92 19.05
C ARG A 429 -3.37 -7.00 19.60
N VAL A 430 -2.16 -7.52 19.80
CA VAL A 430 -0.99 -6.76 20.25
C VAL A 430 -0.73 -5.59 19.28
N GLY A 431 -0.78 -4.37 19.81
CA GLY A 431 -0.69 -3.15 19.01
C GLY A 431 0.70 -2.94 18.40
N GLU A 432 0.74 -2.59 17.11
CA GLU A 432 1.98 -2.29 16.40
C GLU A 432 2.32 -0.79 16.47
N VAL A 433 3.55 -0.47 16.91
CA VAL A 433 4.07 0.89 16.98
C VAL A 433 4.99 1.12 15.78
N THR A 434 4.47 1.85 14.81
CA THR A 434 5.20 2.25 13.59
C THR A 434 5.78 3.65 13.75
N LEU A 435 6.66 4.05 12.84
CA LEU A 435 7.16 5.43 12.77
C LEU A 435 6.04 6.45 12.49
N GLU A 436 4.96 6.06 11.80
CA GLU A 436 3.77 6.89 11.69
C GLU A 436 3.04 7.01 13.03
N THR A 437 2.88 5.91 13.78
CA THR A 437 2.31 5.93 15.14
C THR A 437 3.07 6.90 16.02
N VAL A 438 4.41 6.82 16.03
CA VAL A 438 5.27 7.75 16.78
C VAL A 438 5.05 9.20 16.32
N ALA A 439 5.14 9.48 15.02
CA ALA A 439 4.97 10.82 14.45
C ALA A 439 3.58 11.44 14.73
N ARG A 440 2.51 10.64 14.71
CA ARG A 440 1.15 11.06 15.07
C ARG A 440 1.04 11.40 16.56
N SER A 441 1.69 10.62 17.42
CA SER A 441 1.64 10.76 18.87
C SER A 441 2.60 11.82 19.45
N LEU A 442 3.54 12.36 18.67
CA LEU A 442 4.39 13.47 19.13
C LEU A 442 3.54 14.69 19.57
N THR A 443 3.81 15.16 20.78
CA THR A 443 3.20 16.34 21.42
C THR A 443 4.27 17.19 22.11
N ILE A 444 3.98 18.48 22.33
CA ILE A 444 4.91 19.40 23.02
C ILE A 444 5.24 18.88 24.43
N GLU A 445 4.22 18.42 25.18
CA GLU A 445 4.42 17.95 26.56
C GLU A 445 5.28 16.67 26.63
N PHE A 446 5.16 15.75 25.65
CA PHE A 446 6.06 14.60 25.54
C PHE A 446 7.49 15.01 25.15
N LEU A 447 7.64 16.02 24.29
CA LEU A 447 8.93 16.43 23.70
C LEU A 447 9.72 17.43 24.56
N ARG A 448 9.06 18.25 25.38
CA ARG A 448 9.71 19.25 26.25
C ARG A 448 10.72 18.64 27.24
N PRO A 449 10.43 17.54 27.98
CA PRO A 449 11.35 16.98 28.97
C PRO A 449 12.51 16.14 28.39
N ARG A 450 12.54 15.86 27.08
CA ARG A 450 13.57 15.00 26.47
C ARG A 450 14.88 15.77 26.25
N SER A 451 16.03 15.10 26.30
CA SER A 451 17.34 15.74 26.09
C SER A 451 17.65 15.97 24.60
N ALA A 452 18.73 16.69 24.30
CA ALA A 452 19.19 16.89 22.92
C ALA A 452 19.66 15.57 22.28
N GLU A 453 20.32 14.71 23.06
CA GLU A 453 20.77 13.37 22.63
C GLU A 453 19.58 12.49 22.23
N TRP A 454 18.50 12.52 23.02
CA TRP A 454 17.28 11.78 22.69
C TRP A 454 16.62 12.30 21.41
N LEU A 455 16.56 13.63 21.22
CA LEU A 455 16.06 14.23 19.98
C LEU A 455 16.95 13.88 18.77
N ASN A 456 18.27 13.79 18.94
CA ASN A 456 19.19 13.34 17.91
C ASN A 456 18.91 11.88 17.50
N GLY A 457 18.59 11.01 18.47
CA GLY A 457 18.10 9.65 18.21
C GLY A 457 16.79 9.63 17.43
N LEU A 458 15.81 10.46 17.82
CA LEU A 458 14.54 10.60 17.09
C LEU A 458 14.75 11.08 15.64
N TYR A 459 15.63 12.06 15.39
CA TYR A 459 15.84 12.61 14.06
C TYR A 459 16.57 11.62 13.14
N LEU A 460 17.54 10.87 13.67
CA LEU A 460 18.17 9.74 12.97
C LEU A 460 17.13 8.66 12.60
N LEU A 461 16.26 8.30 13.54
CA LEU A 461 15.19 7.33 13.31
C LEU A 461 14.21 7.81 12.22
N LEU A 462 13.79 9.08 12.28
CA LEU A 462 12.89 9.68 11.31
C LEU A 462 13.51 9.80 9.90
N LEU A 463 14.82 10.00 9.78
CA LEU A 463 15.53 10.09 8.49
C LEU A 463 15.27 8.87 7.59
N SER A 464 15.01 7.70 8.17
CA SER A 464 14.63 6.47 7.46
C SER A 464 13.27 6.52 6.75
N SER A 465 12.40 7.50 7.08
CA SER A 465 11.02 7.59 6.59
C SER A 465 10.65 8.99 6.04
N PRO A 466 11.20 9.40 4.87
CA PRO A 466 10.92 10.70 4.23
C PRO A 466 9.45 11.04 4.04
N ASN A 467 8.58 10.03 3.87
CA ASN A 467 7.14 10.20 3.71
C ASN A 467 6.46 10.94 4.88
N LEU A 468 7.01 10.84 6.09
CA LEU A 468 6.46 11.49 7.28
C LEU A 468 6.70 13.02 7.31
N PHE A 469 7.63 13.53 6.50
CA PHE A 469 8.01 14.96 6.50
C PHE A 469 8.25 15.57 5.10
N ARG A 470 7.90 14.85 4.03
CA ARG A 470 7.93 15.36 2.64
C ARG A 470 7.12 16.64 2.46
N ALA A 471 7.52 17.46 1.49
CA ALA A 471 6.78 18.67 1.12
C ALA A 471 5.37 18.35 0.56
N PRO A 472 4.40 19.26 0.72
CA PRO A 472 3.15 19.22 -0.04
C PRO A 472 3.40 19.18 -1.55
N THR A 473 2.51 18.52 -2.28
CA THR A 473 2.57 18.37 -3.74
C THR A 473 1.16 18.53 -4.32
N GLY A 474 1.02 18.85 -5.61
CA GLY A 474 -0.31 18.96 -6.24
C GLY A 474 -1.18 17.70 -6.11
N SER A 475 -0.55 16.53 -6.05
CA SER A 475 -1.19 15.22 -5.83
C SER A 475 -1.38 14.85 -4.35
N ASN A 476 -0.75 15.55 -3.41
CA ASN A 476 -1.00 15.42 -1.97
C ASN A 476 -0.75 16.76 -1.27
N PRO A 477 -1.80 17.59 -1.09
CA PRO A 477 -1.66 18.95 -0.57
C PRO A 477 -1.40 19.01 0.95
N ALA A 478 -1.57 17.90 1.68
CA ALA A 478 -1.28 17.84 3.12
C ALA A 478 0.23 17.68 3.43
N GLY A 479 0.99 17.05 2.52
CA GLY A 479 2.41 16.73 2.74
C GLY A 479 2.62 15.64 3.81
N GLY A 480 3.82 15.60 4.38
CA GLY A 480 4.12 14.72 5.52
C GLY A 480 3.65 15.31 6.85
N ILE A 481 3.00 14.50 7.69
CA ILE A 481 2.38 14.92 8.96
C ILE A 481 3.30 15.73 9.89
N LEU A 482 4.60 15.42 9.91
CA LEU A 482 5.55 16.12 10.78
C LEU A 482 5.73 17.60 10.42
N ARG A 483 5.40 18.02 9.18
CA ARG A 483 5.43 19.45 8.81
C ARG A 483 4.44 20.31 9.60
N SER A 484 3.35 19.72 10.11
CA SER A 484 2.37 20.41 10.96
C SER A 484 2.55 20.17 12.45
N LYS A 485 3.52 19.33 12.85
CA LYS A 485 3.79 18.99 14.26
C LYS A 485 4.86 19.91 14.86
N PRO A 486 4.70 20.41 16.09
CA PRO A 486 5.72 21.18 16.79
C PRO A 486 6.77 20.24 17.39
N PHE A 487 7.79 19.86 16.61
CA PHE A 487 8.82 18.89 17.01
C PHE A 487 10.28 19.37 16.78
N ILE A 488 10.47 20.59 16.27
CA ILE A 488 11.78 21.20 16.10
C ILE A 488 12.09 22.06 17.32
N ARG A 489 13.18 21.73 18.03
CA ARG A 489 13.60 22.47 19.22
C ARG A 489 14.51 23.64 18.87
N LEU A 490 14.11 24.82 19.33
CA LEU A 490 14.89 26.05 19.23
C LEU A 490 15.94 26.15 20.35
N GLU A 491 16.90 27.07 20.19
CA GLU A 491 17.88 27.45 21.21
C GLU A 491 17.21 27.97 22.51
N SER A 492 16.02 28.57 22.41
CA SER A 492 15.17 28.95 23.55
C SER A 492 14.59 27.77 24.34
N GLY A 493 14.73 26.53 23.84
CA GLY A 493 14.07 25.33 24.36
C GLY A 493 12.62 25.15 23.90
N GLU A 494 12.06 26.11 23.16
CA GLU A 494 10.71 26.02 22.59
C GLU A 494 10.64 24.95 21.47
N GLN A 495 9.48 24.30 21.34
CA GLN A 495 9.18 23.33 20.28
C GLN A 495 8.26 23.97 19.24
N VAL A 496 8.74 24.14 18.01
CA VAL A 496 8.01 24.78 16.90
C VAL A 496 7.75 23.82 15.75
N THR A 497 6.76 24.14 14.91
CA THR A 497 6.57 23.44 13.63
C THR A 497 7.75 23.76 12.71
N PRO A 498 8.14 22.89 11.77
CA PRO A 498 9.18 23.23 10.80
C PRO A 498 8.81 24.43 9.92
N TYR A 499 7.53 24.54 9.55
CA TYR A 499 7.02 25.56 8.62
C TYR A 499 5.74 26.23 9.15
N GLY A 500 5.52 27.48 8.75
CA GLY A 500 4.27 28.20 8.93
C GLY A 500 3.25 27.92 7.81
N ALA A 501 2.04 28.47 7.95
CA ALA A 501 0.93 28.26 6.99
C ALA A 501 1.24 28.72 5.55
N GLY A 502 2.14 29.70 5.37
CA GLY A 502 2.62 30.15 4.05
C GLY A 502 3.77 29.32 3.45
N GLY A 503 4.22 28.26 4.12
CA GLY A 503 5.37 27.45 3.69
C GLY A 503 6.75 27.99 4.07
N GLU A 504 6.82 29.15 4.74
CA GLU A 504 8.07 29.74 5.23
C GLU A 504 8.61 28.99 6.46
N PRO A 505 9.95 28.87 6.65
CA PRO A 505 10.53 28.21 7.81
C PRO A 505 10.24 28.96 9.12
N ASN A 506 9.85 28.20 10.15
CA ASN A 506 9.68 28.68 11.52
C ASN A 506 10.92 28.46 12.40
N ALA A 507 11.91 27.71 11.91
CA ALA A 507 13.17 27.43 12.58
C ALA A 507 14.31 27.41 11.55
N TYR A 508 15.46 27.99 11.92
CA TYR A 508 16.61 28.16 11.04
C TYR A 508 17.86 27.47 11.59
N LEU A 509 18.76 27.03 10.71
CA LEU A 509 20.07 26.55 11.12
C LEU A 509 20.92 27.73 11.67
N PRO A 510 21.74 27.53 12.71
CA PRO A 510 22.64 28.57 13.21
C PRO A 510 23.61 29.10 12.14
N PHE A 511 24.02 30.35 12.30
CA PHE A 511 25.00 31.06 11.47
C PHE A 511 25.95 31.88 12.37
N GLU A 512 27.08 32.35 11.82
CA GLU A 512 28.23 32.80 12.62
C GLU A 512 28.04 34.17 13.31
N ASP A 513 27.06 34.98 12.90
CA ASP A 513 26.79 36.30 13.48
C ASP A 513 25.81 36.23 14.67
N SER A 514 26.36 36.44 15.87
CA SER A 514 25.73 36.17 17.17
C SER A 514 24.64 37.16 17.62
N THR A 515 23.89 37.76 16.68
CA THR A 515 22.79 38.71 16.96
C THR A 515 21.53 38.41 16.15
N SER A 516 21.34 37.14 15.77
CA SER A 516 20.15 36.66 15.06
C SER A 516 18.85 36.97 15.82
N GLN A 517 17.96 37.76 15.20
CA GLN A 517 16.55 37.84 15.62
C GLN A 517 15.72 36.64 15.11
N PHE A 518 16.31 35.75 14.30
CA PHE A 518 15.64 34.55 13.81
C PHE A 518 15.68 33.42 14.85
N PRO A 519 14.59 32.63 14.97
CA PRO A 519 14.55 31.43 15.81
C PRO A 519 15.52 30.36 15.27
N THR A 520 16.65 30.20 15.96
CA THR A 520 17.71 29.23 15.69
C THR A 520 17.42 27.87 16.33
N ILE A 521 17.77 26.78 15.63
CA ILE A 521 17.70 25.41 16.14
C ILE A 521 18.79 25.18 17.19
N HIS A 522 18.47 24.43 18.25
CA HIS A 522 19.36 24.18 19.39
C HIS A 522 20.78 23.73 18.97
N PRO A 523 21.87 24.30 19.54
CA PRO A 523 23.25 23.98 19.15
C PRO A 523 23.60 22.49 19.17
N ASP A 524 23.26 21.77 20.25
CA ASP A 524 23.54 20.32 20.40
C ASP A 524 22.77 19.40 19.42
N ILE A 525 21.75 19.95 18.75
CA ILE A 525 21.00 19.26 17.71
C ILE A 525 21.60 19.59 16.34
N SER A 526 21.88 20.87 16.08
CA SER A 526 22.44 21.31 14.80
C SER A 526 23.91 20.91 14.57
N SER A 527 24.67 20.66 15.64
CA SER A 527 26.05 20.16 15.60
C SER A 527 26.16 18.64 15.39
N ASN A 528 25.09 17.88 15.66
CA ASN A 528 25.05 16.45 15.39
C ASN A 528 24.87 16.20 13.88
N GLY A 529 25.80 15.47 13.26
CA GLY A 529 25.82 15.26 11.80
C GLY A 529 24.54 14.60 11.24
N ASN A 530 23.95 13.64 11.94
CA ASN A 530 22.74 12.95 11.50
C ASN A 530 21.51 13.86 11.61
N SER A 531 21.39 14.60 12.71
CA SER A 531 20.35 15.61 12.90
C SER A 531 20.46 16.74 11.89
N LEU A 532 21.67 17.24 11.62
CA LEU A 532 21.91 18.25 10.60
C LEU A 532 21.53 17.76 9.21
N GLN A 533 21.81 16.49 8.88
CA GLN A 533 21.33 15.87 7.65
C GLN A 533 19.81 15.81 7.60
N PHE A 534 19.14 15.35 8.67
CA PHE A 534 17.69 15.34 8.77
C PHE A 534 17.07 16.73 8.57
N LEU A 535 17.58 17.76 9.26
CA LEU A 535 17.09 19.13 9.15
C LEU A 535 17.26 19.71 7.73
N LYS A 536 18.36 19.36 7.05
CA LYS A 536 18.58 19.73 5.64
C LYS A 536 17.63 19.00 4.68
N VAL A 537 17.37 17.70 4.87
CA VAL A 537 16.42 16.93 4.04
C VAL A 537 14.97 17.32 4.32
N LEU A 538 14.65 17.71 5.54
CA LEU A 538 13.39 18.37 5.91
C LEU A 538 13.21 19.70 5.14
N GLY A 539 14.32 20.36 4.78
CA GLY A 539 14.36 21.59 3.99
C GLY A 539 14.55 22.86 4.83
N LEU A 540 15.09 22.74 6.05
CA LEU A 540 15.47 23.88 6.88
C LEU A 540 16.89 24.31 6.54
N HIS A 541 17.12 25.62 6.51
CA HIS A 541 18.36 26.25 6.09
C HIS A 541 18.72 27.44 7.00
N GLN A 542 19.88 28.06 6.78
CA GLN A 542 20.21 29.36 7.38
C GLN A 542 19.30 30.46 6.80
N PRO A 543 19.04 31.58 7.50
CA PRO A 543 18.26 32.68 6.94
C PRO A 543 18.91 33.22 5.66
N ASP A 544 18.10 33.69 4.69
CA ASP A 544 18.59 34.44 3.54
C ASP A 544 18.18 35.92 3.63
N ALA A 545 18.94 36.80 2.97
CA ALA A 545 18.72 38.24 3.00
C ALA A 545 17.33 38.66 2.47
N SER A 546 16.67 37.84 1.63
CA SER A 546 15.32 38.11 1.13
C SER A 546 14.24 37.83 2.16
N VAL A 547 14.44 36.85 3.05
CA VAL A 547 13.54 36.58 4.18
C VAL A 547 13.69 37.69 5.21
N GLU A 548 14.92 38.15 5.47
CA GLU A 548 15.21 39.25 6.38
C GLU A 548 14.57 40.57 5.94
N VAL A 549 14.77 40.98 4.68
CA VAL A 549 14.12 42.16 4.08
C VAL A 549 12.60 42.08 4.21
N ARG A 550 11.99 40.92 3.90
CA ARG A 550 10.53 40.72 3.96
C ARG A 550 9.96 40.73 5.37
N ARG A 551 10.69 40.22 6.37
CA ARG A 551 10.19 40.05 7.73
C ARG A 551 10.47 41.24 8.64
N PHE A 552 11.58 41.96 8.43
CA PHE A 552 12.03 43.02 9.33
C PHE A 552 12.10 44.41 8.69
N ILE A 553 12.30 44.54 7.37
CA ILE A 553 12.48 45.85 6.73
C ILE A 553 11.17 46.36 6.12
N LEU A 554 10.56 45.62 5.19
CA LEU A 554 9.34 46.06 4.49
C LEU A 554 8.15 46.38 5.42
N PRO A 555 7.92 45.68 6.54
CA PRO A 555 6.84 46.01 7.46
C PRO A 555 6.97 47.39 8.10
N LEU A 556 8.20 47.86 8.42
CA LEU A 556 8.43 49.18 9.02
C LEU A 556 7.88 50.31 8.14
N TYR A 557 8.08 50.21 6.82
CA TYR A 557 7.58 51.18 5.84
C TYR A 557 6.09 51.02 5.50
N SER A 558 5.41 50.08 6.15
CA SER A 558 3.95 49.91 6.08
C SER A 558 3.24 50.52 7.29
N GLU A 559 3.98 50.95 8.32
CA GLU A 559 3.46 51.67 9.49
C GLU A 559 3.31 53.17 9.16
N VAL A 560 2.14 53.75 9.52
CA VAL A 560 1.72 55.08 9.07
C VAL A 560 2.64 56.21 9.56
N ASP A 561 3.29 56.03 10.71
CA ASP A 561 4.11 57.05 11.38
C ASP A 561 5.64 56.81 11.24
N TYR A 562 6.07 55.80 10.47
CA TYR A 562 7.50 55.48 10.36
C TYR A 562 8.25 56.45 9.42
N VAL A 563 9.17 57.22 10.00
CA VAL A 563 10.07 58.13 9.26
C VAL A 563 11.52 57.69 9.44
N PRO A 564 12.17 57.09 8.41
CA PRO A 564 13.53 56.58 8.53
C PRO A 564 14.56 57.70 8.60
N THR A 565 15.60 57.51 9.42
CA THR A 565 16.78 58.37 9.41
C THR A 565 17.66 58.12 8.19
N VAL A 566 18.65 58.99 7.93
CA VAL A 566 19.62 58.76 6.85
C VAL A 566 20.40 57.46 7.05
N SER A 567 20.71 57.08 8.29
CA SER A 567 21.39 55.82 8.60
C SER A 567 20.52 54.61 8.27
N ASP A 568 19.23 54.67 8.61
CA ASP A 568 18.28 53.59 8.35
C ASP A 568 18.08 53.42 6.84
N ILE A 569 17.96 54.53 6.08
CA ILE A 569 17.89 54.50 4.61
C ILE A 569 19.10 53.76 4.02
N TYR A 570 20.32 54.08 4.44
CA TYR A 570 21.51 53.41 3.93
C TYR A 570 21.58 51.92 4.30
N SER A 571 21.27 51.59 5.55
CA SER A 571 21.24 50.20 6.03
C SER A 571 20.20 49.37 5.25
N HIS A 572 18.95 49.83 5.24
CA HIS A 572 17.84 49.14 4.63
C HIS A 572 18.02 48.96 3.12
N TRP A 573 18.48 49.99 2.40
CA TRP A 573 18.70 49.89 0.96
C TRP A 573 19.94 49.05 0.60
N SER A 574 20.96 48.99 1.46
CA SER A 574 22.05 48.03 1.30
C SER A 574 21.54 46.59 1.39
N MET A 575 20.72 46.28 2.41
CA MET A 575 20.11 44.95 2.59
C MET A 575 19.13 44.59 1.47
N ILE A 576 18.25 45.52 1.07
CA ILE A 576 17.32 45.33 -0.07
C ILE A 576 18.10 45.07 -1.36
N PHE A 577 19.15 45.84 -1.65
CA PHE A 577 19.99 45.63 -2.81
C PHE A 577 20.68 44.26 -2.78
N GLN A 578 21.32 43.89 -1.67
CA GLN A 578 21.98 42.60 -1.51
C GLN A 578 21.00 41.42 -1.64
N ALA A 579 19.80 41.53 -1.07
CA ALA A 579 18.74 40.55 -1.20
C ALA A 579 18.27 40.39 -2.66
N ILE A 580 18.06 41.51 -3.39
CA ILE A 580 17.69 41.48 -4.81
C ILE A 580 18.79 40.79 -5.62
N GLN A 581 20.06 41.15 -5.42
CA GLN A 581 21.19 40.59 -6.16
C GLN A 581 21.45 39.10 -5.85
N SER A 582 21.28 38.66 -4.60
CA SER A 582 21.51 37.26 -4.20
C SER A 582 20.34 36.32 -4.52
N THR A 583 19.12 36.85 -4.69
CA THR A 583 17.93 36.04 -4.98
C THR A 583 17.71 35.87 -6.48
N THR A 584 17.30 34.66 -6.91
CA THR A 584 17.01 34.34 -8.33
C THR A 584 15.60 33.77 -8.53
N GLY A 585 15.17 33.67 -9.79
CA GLY A 585 13.91 33.01 -10.17
C GLY A 585 12.64 33.66 -9.61
N THR A 586 11.65 32.85 -9.25
CA THR A 586 10.35 33.29 -8.72
C THR A 586 10.48 34.11 -7.44
N ARG A 587 11.34 33.71 -6.50
CA ARG A 587 11.59 34.43 -5.25
C ARG A 587 12.08 35.87 -5.49
N ARG A 588 12.93 36.09 -6.50
CA ARG A 588 13.39 37.45 -6.89
C ARG A 588 12.21 38.28 -7.40
N ASN A 589 11.37 37.69 -8.27
CA ASN A 589 10.21 38.39 -8.84
C ASN A 589 9.18 38.76 -7.76
N GLU A 590 8.97 37.91 -6.76
CA GLU A 590 8.12 38.20 -5.61
C GLU A 590 8.69 39.31 -4.72
N LEU A 591 9.98 39.24 -4.39
CA LEU A 591 10.67 40.30 -3.63
C LEU A 591 10.60 41.64 -4.36
N ILE A 592 10.91 41.66 -5.67
CA ILE A 592 10.78 42.86 -6.52
C ILE A 592 9.36 43.39 -6.48
N LYS A 593 8.33 42.55 -6.69
CA LYS A 593 6.93 42.97 -6.67
C LYS A 593 6.53 43.61 -5.34
N LEU A 594 7.00 43.08 -4.21
CA LEU A 594 6.77 43.67 -2.89
C LEU A 594 7.47 45.02 -2.76
N VAL A 595 8.78 45.09 -3.05
CA VAL A 595 9.58 46.33 -2.98
C VAL A 595 9.00 47.43 -3.88
N ARG A 596 8.50 47.10 -5.07
CA ARG A 596 7.82 48.06 -5.96
C ARG A 596 6.52 48.63 -5.40
N GLY A 597 5.79 47.83 -4.59
CA GLY A 597 4.52 48.23 -3.99
C GLY A 597 4.63 48.95 -2.64
N THR A 598 5.81 48.96 -2.00
CA THR A 598 6.03 49.60 -0.70
C THR A 598 6.59 51.02 -0.84
N ALA A 599 6.13 51.95 0.00
CA ALA A 599 6.53 53.36 -0.01
C ALA A 599 7.92 53.59 0.61
N LEU A 600 8.97 53.10 -0.05
CA LEU A 600 10.34 53.03 0.47
C LEU A 600 11.22 54.26 0.15
N LEU A 601 10.77 55.14 -0.75
CA LEU A 601 11.58 56.23 -1.30
C LEU A 601 11.15 57.59 -0.77
N LYS A 602 12.06 58.27 -0.05
CA LYS A 602 11.92 59.69 0.26
C LYS A 602 12.06 60.50 -1.03
N CYS A 603 10.97 61.14 -1.43
CA CYS A 603 10.88 61.96 -2.63
C CYS A 603 10.59 63.42 -2.28
N LEU A 604 10.98 64.34 -3.14
CA LEU A 604 10.66 65.77 -3.08
C LEU A 604 9.57 66.10 -4.11
N SER A 605 8.45 66.66 -3.66
CA SER A 605 7.42 67.23 -4.55
C SER A 605 7.97 68.41 -5.36
N ALA A 606 7.47 68.57 -6.58
CA ALA A 606 7.76 69.72 -7.45
C ALA A 606 7.43 71.07 -6.78
N GLU A 607 6.49 71.09 -5.84
CA GLU A 607 6.03 72.29 -5.10
C GLU A 607 6.85 72.59 -3.83
N GLY A 608 7.74 71.69 -3.42
CA GLY A 608 8.50 71.81 -2.18
C GLY A 608 7.83 71.13 -0.97
N GLY A 609 8.03 69.82 -0.86
CA GLY A 609 7.64 69.01 0.30
C GLY A 609 8.28 67.63 0.21
N THR A 610 8.46 66.91 1.33
CA THR A 610 9.04 65.55 1.32
C THR A 610 8.04 64.49 1.74
N THR A 611 7.88 63.46 0.92
CA THR A 611 6.92 62.36 1.11
C THR A 611 7.56 61.02 0.79
N MET A 612 7.11 59.95 1.44
CA MET A 612 7.50 58.57 1.13
C MET A 612 6.62 58.03 0.00
N LEU A 613 7.23 57.59 -1.11
CA LEU A 613 6.54 57.07 -2.29
C LEU A 613 7.07 55.69 -2.69
N THR A 614 6.26 54.98 -3.47
CA THR A 614 6.66 53.73 -4.12
C THR A 614 7.62 54.01 -5.28
N PRO A 615 8.53 53.07 -5.63
CA PRO A 615 9.31 53.16 -6.86
C PRO A 615 8.46 53.43 -8.11
N GLU A 616 7.30 52.80 -8.23
CA GLU A 616 6.36 52.97 -9.35
C GLU A 616 5.62 54.33 -9.36
N SER A 617 5.81 55.20 -8.36
CA SER A 617 5.25 56.57 -8.31
C SER A 617 6.31 57.69 -8.38
N ALA A 618 7.60 57.36 -8.34
CA ALA A 618 8.67 58.36 -8.28
C ALA A 618 9.43 58.54 -9.60
N TYR A 619 10.00 59.74 -9.78
CA TYR A 619 10.81 60.13 -10.95
C TYR A 619 12.26 60.46 -10.56
N TRP A 620 13.20 60.29 -11.48
CA TRP A 620 14.55 60.85 -11.32
C TRP A 620 14.58 62.33 -11.69
N LYS A 621 15.26 63.13 -10.88
CA LYS A 621 15.45 64.57 -11.13
C LYS A 621 16.29 64.79 -12.41
N SER A 622 15.75 65.55 -13.35
CA SER A 622 16.44 66.00 -14.57
C SER A 622 15.79 67.30 -15.06
N SER A 623 16.55 68.15 -15.75
CA SER A 623 16.07 69.46 -16.21
C SER A 623 14.82 69.37 -17.10
N GLU A 624 14.73 68.34 -17.94
CA GLU A 624 13.58 68.10 -18.83
C GLU A 624 12.31 67.74 -18.05
N LEU A 625 12.44 66.91 -17.01
CA LEU A 625 11.29 66.51 -16.17
C LEU A 625 10.90 67.60 -15.17
N GLU A 626 11.87 68.39 -14.68
CA GLU A 626 11.59 69.56 -13.86
C GLU A 626 10.76 70.59 -14.64
N GLU A 627 11.14 70.92 -15.89
CA GLU A 627 10.40 71.88 -16.73
C GLU A 627 9.01 71.35 -17.15
N TYR A 628 8.90 70.04 -17.40
CA TYR A 628 7.62 69.39 -17.74
C TYR A 628 6.65 69.33 -16.55
N PHE A 629 7.11 68.91 -15.36
CA PHE A 629 6.26 68.73 -14.16
C PHE A 629 6.19 69.96 -13.22
N GLN A 630 6.87 71.07 -13.54
CA GLN A 630 6.82 72.31 -12.74
C GLN A 630 5.36 72.75 -12.49
N GLU A 631 5.04 73.15 -11.25
CA GLU A 631 3.69 73.63 -10.87
C GLU A 631 2.55 72.59 -11.07
N LEU A 632 2.86 71.29 -11.17
CA LEU A 632 1.87 70.21 -11.21
C LEU A 632 1.82 69.41 -9.89
N GLU A 633 0.63 69.32 -9.30
CA GLU A 633 0.35 68.47 -8.15
C GLU A 633 0.60 66.97 -8.46
N GLY A 634 1.06 66.22 -7.45
CA GLY A 634 1.14 64.75 -7.52
C GLY A 634 2.43 64.16 -8.12
N PHE A 635 3.34 64.98 -8.66
CA PHE A 635 4.63 64.52 -9.20
C PHE A 635 5.79 64.81 -8.24
N SER A 636 6.72 63.86 -8.10
CA SER A 636 7.82 63.96 -7.12
C SER A 636 9.09 63.24 -7.58
N PHE A 637 10.23 63.83 -7.20
CA PHE A 637 11.57 63.37 -7.57
C PHE A 637 12.27 62.63 -6.42
N VAL A 638 12.92 61.50 -6.71
CA VAL A 638 13.70 60.73 -5.74
C VAL A 638 14.86 61.58 -5.19
N HIS A 639 15.04 61.58 -3.87
CA HIS A 639 16.12 62.32 -3.20
C HIS A 639 17.51 61.77 -3.59
N GLU A 640 18.50 62.65 -3.69
CA GLU A 640 19.89 62.30 -4.06
C GLU A 640 20.57 61.23 -3.18
N LEU A 641 20.04 60.96 -1.97
CA LEU A 641 20.53 59.90 -1.07
C LEU A 641 20.48 58.49 -1.70
N TYR A 642 19.59 58.29 -2.67
CA TYR A 642 19.41 56.99 -3.33
C TYR A 642 20.30 56.80 -4.58
N ARG A 643 21.17 57.77 -4.90
CA ARG A 643 21.92 57.79 -6.17
C ARG A 643 22.84 56.57 -6.38
N THR A 644 23.29 55.94 -5.29
CA THR A 644 24.08 54.70 -5.28
C THR A 644 23.37 53.50 -5.88
N TRP A 645 22.03 53.46 -5.85
CA TRP A 645 21.22 52.33 -6.35
C TRP A 645 20.48 52.64 -7.66
N PHE A 646 21.01 53.58 -8.46
CA PHE A 646 20.33 54.11 -9.65
C PHE A 646 19.74 53.02 -10.57
N ASP A 647 20.56 52.06 -11.03
CA ASP A 647 20.12 51.01 -11.96
C ASP A 647 19.05 50.09 -11.35
N THR A 648 19.20 49.73 -10.08
CA THR A 648 18.21 48.91 -9.35
C THR A 648 16.90 49.66 -9.14
N LEU A 649 16.95 50.98 -8.92
CA LEU A 649 15.74 51.80 -8.78
C LEU A 649 15.01 51.97 -10.11
N VAL A 650 15.73 52.05 -11.23
CA VAL A 650 15.15 51.97 -12.57
C VAL A 650 14.53 50.59 -12.81
N GLU A 651 15.18 49.49 -12.42
CA GLU A 651 14.60 48.14 -12.45
C GLU A 651 13.33 48.03 -11.57
N LEU A 652 13.29 48.75 -10.44
CA LEU A 652 12.13 48.83 -9.55
C LEU A 652 11.05 49.81 -10.05
N GLY A 653 11.26 50.53 -11.15
CA GLY A 653 10.22 51.35 -11.81
C GLY A 653 10.31 52.86 -11.59
N VAL A 654 11.35 53.37 -10.93
CA VAL A 654 11.62 54.81 -10.86
C VAL A 654 11.92 55.32 -12.28
N ALA A 655 11.12 56.27 -12.76
CA ALA A 655 11.17 56.70 -14.15
C ALA A 655 12.22 57.80 -14.40
N SER A 656 13.00 57.65 -15.46
CA SER A 656 13.97 58.66 -15.94
C SER A 656 13.44 59.54 -17.08
N SER A 657 12.21 59.31 -17.53
CA SER A 657 11.49 60.09 -18.55
C SER A 657 9.98 60.07 -18.23
N VAL A 658 9.19 60.99 -18.81
CA VAL A 658 7.73 61.04 -18.61
C VAL A 658 7.12 59.68 -18.96
N ARG A 659 6.34 59.10 -18.03
CA ARG A 659 5.74 57.79 -18.27
C ARG A 659 4.67 57.87 -19.35
N VAL A 660 4.76 56.91 -20.27
CA VAL A 660 3.71 56.65 -21.27
C VAL A 660 3.14 55.27 -20.98
N THR A 661 1.99 55.26 -20.33
CA THR A 661 1.29 54.03 -19.95
C THR A 661 0.52 53.49 -21.15
N THR A 662 0.90 52.29 -21.60
CA THR A 662 0.22 51.53 -22.66
C THR A 662 -0.06 50.11 -22.17
N ARG A 663 -1.16 49.52 -22.62
CA ARG A 663 -1.43 48.10 -22.43
C ARG A 663 -0.37 47.24 -23.11
N ARG A 664 -0.16 46.04 -22.58
CA ARG A 664 0.84 45.10 -23.08
C ARG A 664 0.53 44.66 -24.51
N VAL A 665 1.45 44.97 -25.44
CA VAL A 665 1.42 44.47 -26.82
C VAL A 665 1.93 43.01 -26.85
N ASN A 666 1.31 42.17 -27.67
CA ASN A 666 1.82 40.82 -27.94
C ASN A 666 2.84 40.79 -29.10
N ALA A 667 3.42 39.62 -29.38
CA ALA A 667 4.45 39.44 -30.42
C ALA A 667 4.00 39.82 -31.85
N ASN A 668 2.69 39.84 -32.11
CA ASN A 668 2.12 40.16 -33.42
C ASN A 668 1.72 41.64 -33.55
N GLY A 669 2.17 42.51 -32.64
CA GLY A 669 1.81 43.93 -32.64
C GLY A 669 0.35 44.21 -32.26
N VAL A 670 -0.31 43.28 -31.55
CA VAL A 670 -1.71 43.41 -31.15
C VAL A 670 -1.83 43.75 -29.66
N VAL A 671 -2.70 44.70 -29.34
CA VAL A 671 -3.00 45.15 -27.98
C VAL A 671 -4.33 44.57 -27.52
N THR A 672 -4.36 43.81 -26.42
CA THR A 672 -5.63 43.33 -25.85
C THR A 672 -6.30 44.44 -25.06
N ILE A 673 -7.47 44.91 -25.52
CA ILE A 673 -8.25 45.99 -24.90
C ILE A 673 -9.26 45.41 -23.90
N ARG A 674 -10.03 44.39 -24.33
CA ARG A 674 -10.95 43.61 -23.49
C ARG A 674 -10.86 42.13 -23.85
N SER A 675 -11.03 41.26 -22.86
CA SER A 675 -11.07 39.80 -23.06
C SER A 675 -11.86 39.13 -21.94
N GLY A 676 -13.19 39.22 -22.03
CA GLY A 676 -14.14 38.53 -21.15
C GLY A 676 -14.98 37.51 -21.93
N HIS A 677 -15.79 36.72 -21.22
CA HIS A 677 -16.68 35.74 -21.86
C HIS A 677 -17.72 36.44 -22.74
N GLY A 678 -17.58 36.35 -24.06
CA GLY A 678 -18.48 36.99 -25.03
C GLY A 678 -18.18 38.44 -25.39
N ASP A 679 -17.07 39.02 -24.90
CA ASP A 679 -16.60 40.36 -25.28
C ASP A 679 -15.06 40.37 -25.37
N HIS A 680 -14.55 40.31 -26.59
CA HIS A 680 -13.14 40.42 -26.90
C HIS A 680 -12.90 41.62 -27.82
N ALA A 681 -11.97 42.50 -27.46
CA ALA A 681 -11.59 43.65 -28.25
C ALA A 681 -10.06 43.79 -28.28
N ARG A 682 -9.50 44.03 -29.46
CA ARG A 682 -8.06 44.17 -29.68
C ARG A 682 -7.71 45.33 -30.61
N GLY A 683 -6.69 46.10 -30.26
CA GLY A 683 -6.08 47.09 -31.13
C GLY A 683 -5.06 46.44 -32.04
N LEU A 684 -5.07 46.81 -33.32
CA LEU A 684 -4.12 46.31 -34.33
C LEU A 684 -2.93 47.28 -34.46
N ASN A 685 -1.81 46.82 -35.05
CA ASN A 685 -0.66 47.66 -35.39
C ASN A 685 -0.13 48.55 -34.24
N TYR A 686 0.00 47.99 -33.04
CA TYR A 686 0.47 48.66 -31.82
C TYR A 686 -0.46 49.79 -31.31
N PHE A 687 -1.69 49.89 -31.81
CA PHE A 687 -2.67 50.88 -31.34
C PHE A 687 -3.28 50.49 -29.99
N ASP A 688 -3.26 51.41 -29.03
CA ASP A 688 -3.97 51.30 -27.76
C ASP A 688 -4.85 52.53 -27.55
N PRO A 689 -6.19 52.41 -27.55
CA PRO A 689 -7.08 53.56 -27.37
C PRO A 689 -6.97 54.20 -25.97
N ASP A 690 -6.45 53.47 -24.97
CA ASP A 690 -6.28 53.99 -23.61
C ASP A 690 -4.82 54.30 -23.24
N ILE A 691 -3.99 54.59 -24.25
CA ILE A 691 -2.66 55.19 -24.02
C ILE A 691 -2.78 56.46 -23.18
N ARG A 692 -1.97 56.56 -22.12
CA ARG A 692 -1.90 57.70 -21.22
C ARG A 692 -0.48 58.22 -21.11
N ILE A 693 -0.35 59.51 -20.87
CA ILE A 693 0.92 60.22 -20.65
C ILE A 693 0.76 61.00 -19.36
N ASP A 694 1.65 60.76 -18.40
CA ASP A 694 1.58 61.38 -17.08
C ASP A 694 1.63 62.91 -17.18
N GLY A 695 0.75 63.61 -16.47
CA GLY A 695 0.64 65.07 -16.43
C GLY A 695 0.16 65.76 -17.72
N LEU A 696 -0.13 65.01 -18.80
CA LEU A 696 -0.47 65.62 -20.10
C LEU A 696 -1.74 66.49 -20.04
N PRO A 697 -2.89 66.07 -19.45
CA PRO A 697 -4.08 66.90 -19.38
C PRO A 697 -3.83 68.27 -18.74
N GLU A 698 -3.00 68.32 -17.70
CA GLU A 698 -2.66 69.49 -16.89
C GLU A 698 -1.64 70.39 -17.60
N VAL A 699 -0.59 69.80 -18.21
CA VAL A 699 0.38 70.52 -19.06
C VAL A 699 -0.31 71.28 -20.19
N LEU A 700 -1.40 70.73 -20.75
CA LEU A 700 -2.19 71.37 -21.81
C LEU A 700 -3.09 72.52 -21.31
N GLU A 701 -3.23 72.72 -19.99
CA GLU A 701 -3.92 73.90 -19.40
C GLU A 701 -2.95 75.04 -19.08
N GLN A 702 -1.67 74.71 -18.88
CA GLN A 702 -0.59 75.65 -18.59
C GLN A 702 0.53 75.52 -19.64
N PRO A 703 0.25 75.77 -20.95
CA PRO A 703 1.23 75.61 -22.01
C PRO A 703 2.32 76.68 -21.93
N THR A 704 3.57 76.23 -22.06
CA THR A 704 4.74 77.09 -22.34
C THR A 704 5.34 76.64 -23.67
N VAL A 705 6.11 77.50 -24.35
CA VAL A 705 6.72 77.13 -25.64
C VAL A 705 7.59 75.88 -25.50
N THR A 706 8.37 75.74 -24.42
CA THR A 706 9.18 74.55 -24.18
C THR A 706 8.34 73.31 -23.88
N ARG A 707 7.30 73.42 -23.04
CA ARG A 707 6.39 72.29 -22.76
C ARG A 707 5.69 71.80 -24.01
N SER A 708 5.15 72.72 -24.82
CA SER A 708 4.48 72.39 -26.07
C SER A 708 5.44 71.76 -27.08
N MET A 709 6.68 72.25 -27.15
CA MET A 709 7.73 71.66 -27.99
C MET A 709 8.14 70.27 -27.49
N PHE A 710 8.24 70.03 -26.18
CA PHE A 710 8.52 68.72 -25.60
C PHE A 710 7.37 67.72 -25.81
N VAL A 711 6.12 68.15 -25.60
CA VAL A 711 4.92 67.35 -25.89
C VAL A 711 4.89 66.96 -27.37
N TRP A 712 5.10 67.91 -28.29
CA TRP A 712 5.12 67.61 -29.73
C TRP A 712 6.29 66.70 -30.12
N ASN A 713 7.53 67.12 -29.85
CA ASN A 713 8.74 66.46 -30.36
C ASN A 713 9.04 65.12 -29.67
N THR A 714 8.86 65.03 -28.35
CA THR A 714 9.34 63.90 -27.53
C THR A 714 8.23 62.92 -27.18
N LEU A 715 7.01 63.44 -26.95
CA LEU A 715 5.89 62.62 -26.47
C LEU A 715 4.97 62.16 -27.62
N LEU A 716 4.59 63.05 -28.54
CA LEU A 716 3.59 62.75 -29.57
C LEU A 716 4.19 62.31 -30.91
N SER A 717 5.16 63.04 -31.48
CA SER A 717 5.70 62.73 -32.82
C SER A 717 6.27 61.31 -32.96
N PRO A 718 7.07 60.77 -32.00
CA PRO A 718 7.55 59.39 -32.07
C PRO A 718 6.44 58.32 -31.98
N ARG A 719 5.19 58.74 -31.74
CA ARG A 719 4.01 57.89 -31.53
C ARG A 719 2.86 58.27 -32.47
N SER A 720 3.05 59.19 -33.42
CA SER A 720 2.00 59.77 -34.28
C SER A 720 1.14 58.69 -34.96
N THR A 721 1.79 57.70 -35.57
CA THR A 721 1.17 56.50 -36.19
C THR A 721 0.42 55.57 -35.24
N ARG A 722 0.48 55.80 -33.92
CA ARG A 722 -0.23 55.05 -32.86
C ARG A 722 -1.26 55.89 -32.11
N LEU A 723 -1.46 57.16 -32.49
CA LEU A 723 -2.49 58.02 -31.92
C LEU A 723 -3.88 57.81 -32.57
N SER A 724 -3.94 57.04 -33.65
CA SER A 724 -5.15 56.54 -34.30
C SER A 724 -4.93 55.16 -34.88
N GLY A 725 -5.97 54.31 -34.92
CA GLY A 725 -5.91 53.01 -35.57
C GLY A 725 -7.14 52.13 -35.34
N THR A 726 -7.08 50.94 -35.92
CA THR A 726 -8.20 49.99 -35.94
C THR A 726 -8.33 49.22 -34.63
N VAL A 727 -9.52 49.24 -34.05
CA VAL A 727 -9.97 48.31 -33.01
C VAL A 727 -10.87 47.24 -33.63
N GLU A 728 -10.53 45.98 -33.40
CA GLU A 728 -11.28 44.80 -33.84
C GLU A 728 -11.98 44.17 -32.63
N SER A 729 -13.30 43.99 -32.70
CA SER A 729 -14.14 43.45 -31.60
C SER A 729 -14.96 42.25 -32.05
N SER A 730 -15.05 41.21 -31.22
CA SER A 730 -15.85 40.01 -31.47
C SER A 730 -16.39 39.40 -30.17
N GLY A 731 -17.54 38.74 -30.27
CA GLY A 731 -18.05 37.86 -29.20
C GLY A 731 -17.33 36.52 -29.10
N ARG A 732 -16.29 36.28 -29.92
CA ARG A 732 -15.48 35.05 -29.94
C ARG A 732 -14.00 35.37 -29.79
N GLN A 733 -13.30 34.53 -29.02
CA GLN A 733 -11.88 34.68 -28.72
C GLN A 733 -10.96 34.48 -29.93
N ASP A 734 -11.43 33.78 -30.97
CA ASP A 734 -10.73 33.60 -32.25
C ASP A 734 -10.86 34.82 -33.19
N PHE A 735 -11.69 35.80 -32.82
CA PHE A 735 -12.07 36.95 -33.65
C PHE A 735 -12.71 36.56 -35.00
N SER A 736 -13.28 35.36 -35.12
CA SER A 736 -14.12 35.02 -36.27
C SER A 736 -15.35 35.93 -36.31
N ARG A 737 -15.66 36.47 -37.50
CA ARG A 737 -16.70 37.49 -37.72
C ARG A 737 -16.56 38.76 -36.85
N ALA A 738 -15.34 39.21 -36.59
CA ALA A 738 -15.11 40.45 -35.85
C ALA A 738 -15.56 41.71 -36.63
N THR A 739 -16.05 42.71 -35.89
CA THR A 739 -16.31 44.06 -36.38
C THR A 739 -15.05 44.91 -36.22
N ARG A 740 -14.70 45.71 -37.23
CA ARG A 740 -13.58 46.65 -37.18
C ARG A 740 -14.09 48.08 -37.12
N THR A 741 -13.49 48.90 -36.27
CA THR A 741 -13.80 50.32 -36.11
C THR A 741 -12.49 51.10 -36.03
N GLU A 742 -12.35 52.15 -36.84
CA GLU A 742 -11.29 53.14 -36.65
C GLU A 742 -11.56 53.99 -35.41
N GLN A 743 -10.53 54.17 -34.58
CA GLN A 743 -10.62 54.95 -33.34
C GLN A 743 -9.38 55.83 -33.19
N VAL A 744 -9.52 56.91 -32.44
CA VAL A 744 -8.39 57.75 -31.98
C VAL A 744 -8.10 57.44 -30.52
N ALA A 745 -6.84 57.59 -30.10
CA ALA A 745 -6.47 57.45 -28.70
C ALA A 745 -7.25 58.45 -27.83
N SER A 746 -7.65 58.03 -26.64
CA SER A 746 -8.40 58.86 -25.68
C SER A 746 -7.71 60.19 -25.35
N LEU A 747 -6.37 60.21 -25.31
CA LEU A 747 -5.58 61.44 -25.13
C LEU A 747 -5.70 62.46 -26.29
N MET A 748 -6.26 62.08 -27.45
CA MET A 748 -6.49 63.00 -28.56
C MET A 748 -7.62 64.00 -28.30
N ALA A 749 -8.58 63.67 -27.43
CA ALA A 749 -9.69 64.56 -27.08
C ALA A 749 -9.20 65.89 -26.46
N PRO A 750 -8.38 65.90 -25.37
CA PRO A 750 -7.83 67.15 -24.84
C PRO A 750 -6.87 67.83 -25.81
N LEU A 751 -6.03 67.07 -26.54
CA LEU A 751 -5.06 67.63 -27.50
C LEU A 751 -5.69 68.42 -28.64
N ARG A 752 -6.86 67.98 -29.15
CA ARG A 752 -7.60 68.70 -30.20
C ARG A 752 -8.45 69.85 -29.65
N ALA A 753 -8.86 69.79 -28.38
CA ALA A 753 -9.79 70.74 -27.79
C ALA A 753 -9.10 71.98 -27.17
N LYS A 754 -7.94 71.81 -26.54
CA LYS A 754 -7.20 72.86 -25.82
C LYS A 754 -6.30 73.67 -26.77
N ALA A 755 -6.03 74.92 -26.41
CA ALA A 755 -5.13 75.81 -27.13
C ALA A 755 -3.74 75.72 -26.52
N TRP A 756 -2.86 74.91 -27.12
CA TRP A 756 -1.54 74.57 -26.55
C TRP A 756 -0.39 74.66 -27.55
N LEU A 757 -0.66 74.85 -28.85
CA LEU A 757 0.40 75.01 -29.86
C LEU A 757 0.71 76.50 -30.04
N PRO A 758 1.96 76.95 -29.84
CA PRO A 758 2.33 78.34 -30.09
C PRO A 758 2.29 78.61 -31.60
N GLY A 759 1.72 79.74 -31.99
CA GLY A 759 1.81 80.27 -33.36
C GLY A 759 3.01 81.22 -33.53
N THR A 760 3.31 81.60 -34.77
CA THR A 760 4.31 82.67 -35.07
C THR A 760 3.94 84.04 -34.49
N ASP A 761 2.70 84.24 -34.05
CA ASP A 761 2.22 85.44 -33.36
C ASP A 761 2.53 85.47 -31.85
N GLY A 762 3.08 84.38 -31.30
CA GLY A 762 3.40 84.23 -29.88
C GLY A 762 2.20 83.89 -28.99
N LEU A 763 1.03 83.63 -29.56
CA LEU A 763 -0.15 83.16 -28.84
C LEU A 763 -0.26 81.62 -28.94
N PHE A 764 -0.99 81.01 -28.00
CA PHE A 764 -1.32 79.59 -28.06
C PHE A 764 -2.66 79.37 -28.75
N HIS A 765 -2.67 78.44 -29.69
CA HIS A 765 -3.79 78.14 -30.56
C HIS A 765 -4.19 76.67 -30.46
N ARG A 766 -5.41 76.36 -30.91
CA ARG A 766 -5.85 74.97 -31.10
C ARG A 766 -5.23 74.41 -32.38
N PRO A 767 -5.00 73.09 -32.48
CA PRO A 767 -4.43 72.52 -33.69
C PRO A 767 -5.25 72.78 -34.95
N ASP A 768 -6.58 72.75 -34.86
CA ASP A 768 -7.51 73.01 -35.97
C ASP A 768 -7.43 74.45 -36.53
N THR A 769 -6.83 75.39 -35.79
CA THR A 769 -6.66 76.77 -36.22
C THR A 769 -5.32 77.07 -36.91
N LEU A 770 -4.30 76.21 -36.79
CA LEU A 770 -2.96 76.40 -37.36
C LEU A 770 -2.70 75.49 -38.57
N ALA A 771 -1.79 75.91 -39.45
CA ALA A 771 -1.08 75.03 -40.38
C ALA A 771 0.30 74.63 -39.83
N LEU A 772 0.91 73.57 -40.38
CA LEU A 772 2.24 73.10 -39.95
C LEU A 772 3.34 74.16 -40.15
N SER A 773 3.16 75.06 -41.13
CA SER A 773 4.02 76.21 -41.40
C SER A 773 4.03 77.29 -40.31
N ASP A 774 3.02 77.28 -39.45
CA ASP A 774 2.74 78.37 -38.50
C ASP A 774 3.33 78.07 -37.11
N LEU A 775 4.01 76.93 -36.96
CA LEU A 775 4.72 76.53 -35.74
C LEU A 775 6.12 77.19 -35.68
N PRO A 776 6.56 77.64 -34.49
CA PRO A 776 7.89 78.22 -34.30
C PRO A 776 9.07 77.30 -34.66
N PRO A 777 10.26 77.85 -34.95
CA PRO A 777 11.48 77.08 -35.13
C PRO A 777 11.78 76.22 -33.89
N GLY A 778 11.91 74.90 -34.07
CA GLY A 778 12.15 73.93 -33.00
C GLY A 778 11.14 72.78 -32.97
N PHE A 779 9.94 72.97 -33.53
CA PHE A 779 8.97 71.89 -33.72
C PHE A 779 9.37 70.98 -34.90
N ILE A 780 9.26 69.66 -34.71
CA ILE A 780 9.50 68.67 -35.77
C ILE A 780 8.36 68.73 -36.80
N SER A 781 8.72 68.77 -38.09
CA SER A 781 7.76 68.78 -39.20
C SER A 781 7.13 67.39 -39.41
N ASP A 782 6.14 67.04 -38.59
CA ASP A 782 5.44 65.75 -38.58
C ASP A 782 4.03 65.89 -39.21
N VAL A 783 3.90 65.41 -40.46
CA VAL A 783 2.66 65.49 -41.25
C VAL A 783 1.59 64.53 -40.71
N ASP A 784 1.98 63.36 -40.22
CA ASP A 784 1.06 62.36 -39.67
C ASP A 784 0.45 62.87 -38.36
N LEU A 785 1.28 63.42 -37.46
CA LEU A 785 0.81 64.05 -36.22
C LEU A 785 -0.12 65.23 -36.49
N ALA A 786 0.22 66.10 -37.44
CA ALA A 786 -0.63 67.23 -37.83
C ALA A 786 -1.96 66.78 -38.43
N GLY A 787 -1.97 65.71 -39.25
CA GLY A 787 -3.18 65.08 -39.76
C GLY A 787 -4.06 64.50 -38.65
N VAL A 788 -3.47 63.77 -37.70
CA VAL A 788 -4.18 63.19 -36.55
C VAL A 788 -4.64 64.26 -35.55
N LEU A 789 -3.98 65.41 -35.46
CA LEU A 789 -4.44 66.58 -34.69
C LEU A 789 -5.50 67.43 -35.42
N GLY A 790 -5.67 67.25 -36.73
CA GLY A 790 -6.65 67.99 -37.54
C GLY A 790 -6.20 69.40 -37.96
N MET A 791 -4.90 69.63 -38.07
CA MET A 791 -4.34 70.92 -38.52
C MET A 791 -4.70 71.24 -39.98
N LYS A 792 -4.67 72.52 -40.35
CA LYS A 792 -4.98 73.00 -41.70
C LYS A 792 -3.93 72.52 -42.71
N THR A 793 -4.31 71.61 -43.60
CA THR A 793 -3.44 71.07 -44.65
C THR A 793 -3.48 71.93 -45.91
N ALA A 794 -2.36 72.58 -46.24
CA ALA A 794 -2.21 73.38 -47.47
C ALA A 794 -2.27 72.55 -48.78
N LEU A 795 -2.15 71.22 -48.68
CA LEU A 795 -2.06 70.28 -49.81
C LEU A 795 -3.34 70.17 -50.67
N LEU A 796 -4.53 70.33 -50.09
CA LEU A 796 -5.80 70.12 -50.82
C LEU A 796 -6.09 71.19 -51.88
N ALA A 797 -5.53 72.40 -51.73
CA ALA A 797 -5.69 73.47 -52.71
C ALA A 797 -4.86 73.22 -53.97
N GLN A 798 -3.56 72.89 -53.83
CA GLN A 798 -2.67 72.62 -54.96
C GLN A 798 -3.11 71.38 -55.76
N ALA A 799 -3.51 70.30 -55.07
CA ALA A 799 -3.94 69.06 -55.74
C ALA A 799 -5.21 69.23 -56.60
N SER A 800 -6.09 70.18 -56.26
CA SER A 800 -7.29 70.46 -57.05
C SER A 800 -6.96 71.20 -58.36
N GLU A 801 -5.93 72.05 -58.35
CA GLU A 801 -5.54 72.90 -59.48
C GLU A 801 -4.68 72.14 -60.51
N GLU A 802 -3.76 71.27 -60.07
CA GLU A 802 -2.93 70.46 -60.98
C GLU A 802 -3.70 69.29 -61.65
N LEU A 803 -4.63 68.65 -60.94
CA LEU A 803 -5.35 67.47 -61.46
C LEU A 803 -6.67 67.81 -62.16
N GLY A 804 -7.13 69.07 -62.11
CA GLY A 804 -8.39 69.50 -62.72
C GLY A 804 -9.65 68.89 -62.07
N ILE A 805 -9.53 68.36 -60.85
CA ILE A 805 -10.61 67.72 -60.08
C ILE A 805 -11.10 68.71 -59.02
N SER A 806 -12.41 68.88 -58.87
CA SER A 806 -12.95 69.82 -57.88
C SER A 806 -12.60 69.42 -56.45
N ALA A 807 -12.23 70.40 -55.63
CA ALA A 807 -11.91 70.20 -54.21
C ALA A 807 -13.02 69.49 -53.43
N SER A 808 -14.29 69.65 -53.84
CA SER A 808 -15.44 68.91 -53.31
C SER A 808 -15.37 67.40 -53.57
N LEU A 809 -14.88 66.97 -54.73
CA LEU A 809 -14.74 65.54 -55.06
C LEU A 809 -13.52 64.93 -54.35
N LEU A 810 -12.41 65.66 -54.27
CA LEU A 810 -11.23 65.23 -53.51
C LEU A 810 -11.54 65.07 -52.02
N HIS A 811 -12.28 66.01 -51.42
CA HIS A 811 -12.72 65.90 -50.04
C HIS A 811 -13.68 64.72 -49.82
N HIS A 812 -14.57 64.44 -50.79
CA HIS A 812 -15.48 63.30 -50.71
C HIS A 812 -14.73 61.96 -50.82
N LEU A 813 -13.71 61.86 -51.69
CA LEU A 813 -12.84 60.67 -51.81
C LEU A 813 -11.94 60.47 -50.58
N GLN A 814 -11.51 61.55 -49.92
CA GLN A 814 -10.77 61.49 -48.64
C GLN A 814 -11.66 61.00 -47.49
N GLN A 815 -12.95 61.34 -47.48
CA GLN A 815 -13.93 60.88 -46.50
C GLN A 815 -14.43 59.45 -46.76
N HIS A 816 -14.26 58.94 -48.00
CA HIS A 816 -14.79 57.66 -48.46
C HIS A 816 -13.75 56.84 -49.27
N PRO A 817 -12.65 56.37 -48.64
CA PRO A 817 -11.59 55.61 -49.32
C PRO A 817 -12.07 54.29 -49.95
N GLU A 818 -13.19 53.73 -49.49
CA GLU A 818 -13.85 52.57 -50.10
C GLU A 818 -14.26 52.82 -51.56
N PHE A 819 -14.61 54.07 -51.91
CA PHE A 819 -14.91 54.45 -53.30
C PHE A 819 -13.64 54.52 -54.15
N VAL A 820 -12.46 54.80 -53.59
CA VAL A 820 -11.20 54.85 -54.34
C VAL A 820 -10.85 53.46 -54.87
N ALA A 821 -10.90 52.43 -54.01
CA ALA A 821 -10.64 51.04 -54.41
C ALA A 821 -11.68 50.51 -55.42
N ASP A 822 -12.93 50.95 -55.34
CA ASP A 822 -13.97 50.59 -56.31
C ASP A 822 -13.82 51.37 -57.63
N LEU A 823 -13.33 52.62 -57.60
CA LEU A 823 -12.99 53.41 -58.79
C LEU A 823 -11.76 52.86 -59.52
N GLU A 824 -10.70 52.47 -58.78
CA GLU A 824 -9.52 51.81 -59.33
C GLU A 824 -9.86 50.45 -59.96
N ASN A 825 -10.73 49.67 -59.31
CA ASN A 825 -11.24 48.42 -59.89
C ASN A 825 -12.13 48.67 -61.12
N LYS A 826 -12.95 49.73 -61.13
CA LYS A 826 -13.73 50.12 -62.32
C LYS A 826 -12.83 50.60 -63.46
N LEU A 827 -11.76 51.36 -63.18
CA LEU A 827 -10.78 51.80 -64.17
C LEU A 827 -9.96 50.63 -64.73
N LYS A 828 -9.52 49.67 -63.91
CA LYS A 828 -8.91 48.42 -64.38
C LYS A 828 -9.87 47.60 -65.25
N LYS A 829 -11.11 47.39 -64.79
CA LYS A 829 -12.14 46.68 -65.57
C LYS A 829 -12.49 47.38 -66.88
N LEU A 830 -12.39 48.72 -66.96
CA LEU A 830 -12.57 49.48 -68.20
C LEU A 830 -11.36 49.42 -69.14
N ALA A 831 -10.16 49.19 -68.62
CA ALA A 831 -8.95 48.98 -69.43
C ALA A 831 -8.93 47.55 -70.03
N ASP A 832 -9.23 46.53 -69.24
CA ASP A 832 -9.17 45.12 -69.66
C ASP A 832 -10.33 44.69 -70.58
N ALA A 833 -11.48 45.38 -70.54
CA ALA A 833 -12.68 45.00 -71.29
C ALA A 833 -12.78 45.58 -72.72
N ARG A 834 -11.76 46.31 -73.20
CA ARG A 834 -11.79 46.86 -74.58
C ARG A 834 -11.44 45.84 -75.66
N ASP A 835 -10.92 44.66 -75.27
CA ASP A 835 -10.31 43.70 -76.20
C ASP A 835 -10.91 42.27 -76.12
N ARG A 836 -12.24 42.17 -76.00
CA ARG A 836 -13.12 41.22 -76.74
C ARG A 836 -14.60 41.38 -76.31
N ARG A 837 -15.51 41.48 -77.29
CA ARG A 837 -16.96 41.63 -77.12
C ARG A 837 -17.69 40.29 -77.15
N GLU A 838 -18.92 40.31 -76.61
CA GLU A 838 -20.04 39.35 -76.80
C GLU A 838 -19.83 37.93 -76.21
N GLU A 839 -20.79 37.21 -75.58
CA GLU A 839 -22.06 37.49 -74.85
C GLU A 839 -22.52 36.11 -74.27
N SER A 840 -23.18 35.90 -73.12
CA SER A 840 -23.55 36.74 -71.95
C SER A 840 -23.97 35.88 -70.71
N ASP A 841 -24.39 36.57 -69.64
CA ASP A 841 -25.03 36.18 -68.36
C ASP A 841 -25.64 34.77 -68.11
N HIS A 842 -25.36 34.22 -66.91
CA HIS A 842 -26.21 34.20 -65.69
C HIS A 842 -27.77 34.33 -65.84
N PRO A 843 -28.62 33.96 -64.84
CA PRO A 843 -28.39 33.86 -63.38
C PRO A 843 -28.93 32.51 -62.80
N THR A 844 -29.26 32.26 -61.51
CA THR A 844 -29.35 33.07 -60.27
C THR A 844 -29.07 32.21 -59.03
N TYR A 845 -28.77 32.84 -57.89
CA TYR A 845 -29.01 32.29 -56.54
C TYR A 845 -30.46 32.59 -56.13
N ALA A 846 -31.22 31.59 -55.71
CA ALA A 846 -32.51 31.74 -55.02
C ALA A 846 -32.54 30.72 -53.87
N GLU A 847 -32.35 31.15 -52.63
CA GLU A 847 -33.41 31.58 -51.69
C GLU A 847 -33.84 30.48 -50.71
N GLN A 848 -33.41 30.67 -49.47
CA GLN A 848 -34.26 30.64 -48.27
C GLN A 848 -34.86 29.33 -47.70
N VAL A 849 -34.94 29.37 -46.36
CA VAL A 849 -35.90 28.71 -45.44
C VAL A 849 -35.56 27.34 -44.83
N GLU A 850 -35.83 27.30 -43.52
CA GLU A 850 -35.65 26.21 -42.57
C GLU A 850 -36.74 25.14 -42.65
N ALA A 851 -36.45 24.01 -41.99
CA ALA A 851 -37.40 23.08 -41.38
C ALA A 851 -38.43 22.35 -42.29
N LYS A 852 -38.24 21.03 -42.41
CA LYS A 852 -39.19 20.02 -41.87
C LYS A 852 -38.60 18.61 -41.82
N PHE A 853 -38.79 17.94 -40.69
CA PHE A 853 -38.56 16.50 -40.52
C PHE A 853 -39.65 15.69 -41.25
N ALA A 854 -39.27 14.59 -41.91
CA ALA A 854 -40.09 13.38 -42.05
C ALA A 854 -39.24 12.18 -42.54
N THR A 855 -39.03 11.19 -41.68
CA THR A 855 -39.01 9.75 -42.06
C THR A 855 -40.48 9.29 -42.30
N PRO A 856 -40.83 8.05 -42.70
CA PRO A 856 -40.03 6.82 -42.77
C PRO A 856 -40.29 5.91 -44.00
N ASN A 857 -39.53 4.80 -44.15
CA ASN A 857 -40.11 3.46 -43.93
C ASN A 857 -39.07 2.33 -43.96
N ASP A 858 -39.36 1.32 -43.13
CA ASP A 858 -38.71 0.01 -43.05
C ASP A 858 -39.77 -1.05 -43.42
N THR A 859 -39.38 -2.23 -43.92
CA THR A 859 -40.13 -3.51 -43.82
C THR A 859 -39.53 -4.64 -44.67
N GLY A 860 -39.49 -5.85 -44.10
CA GLY A 860 -39.76 -7.08 -44.86
C GLY A 860 -38.71 -8.19 -44.81
N ALA A 861 -38.68 -8.95 -43.72
CA ALA A 861 -37.83 -10.14 -43.59
C ALA A 861 -38.42 -11.40 -44.28
N SER A 862 -37.57 -12.41 -44.53
CA SER A 862 -37.98 -13.82 -44.51
C SER A 862 -36.77 -14.74 -44.22
N ALA A 863 -37.01 -15.94 -43.68
CA ALA A 863 -35.98 -16.84 -43.12
C ALA A 863 -36.27 -18.32 -43.45
N THR A 864 -35.22 -19.15 -43.57
CA THR A 864 -35.18 -20.65 -43.51
C THR A 864 -33.75 -21.12 -43.89
N THR A 865 -33.14 -22.25 -43.46
CA THR A 865 -33.13 -23.08 -42.23
C THR A 865 -32.04 -24.18 -42.38
N ALA A 866 -31.22 -24.44 -41.34
CA ALA A 866 -30.35 -25.64 -41.13
C ALA A 866 -29.19 -25.91 -42.14
N SER A 867 -28.06 -26.59 -41.81
CA SER A 867 -27.63 -27.35 -40.61
C SER A 867 -26.09 -27.38 -40.41
N GLU A 868 -25.66 -27.30 -39.14
CA GLU A 868 -24.55 -28.03 -38.45
C GLU A 868 -23.04 -27.91 -38.80
N GLU A 869 -22.26 -27.80 -37.71
CA GLU A 869 -20.83 -28.13 -37.48
C GLU A 869 -19.73 -27.47 -38.34
N ASP A 870 -19.20 -26.31 -37.89
CA ASP A 870 -17.91 -26.26 -37.15
C ASP A 870 -17.53 -24.82 -36.69
N ALA A 871 -16.66 -24.73 -35.67
CA ALA A 871 -16.00 -23.54 -35.12
C ALA A 871 -16.87 -22.37 -34.57
N ILE A 872 -16.92 -22.23 -33.23
CA ILE A 872 -17.44 -21.03 -32.54
C ILE A 872 -16.38 -19.92 -32.57
N VAL A 873 -16.48 -18.99 -33.53
CA VAL A 873 -15.91 -17.63 -33.42
C VAL A 873 -16.96 -16.62 -33.90
N PRO A 874 -17.68 -15.94 -33.00
CA PRO A 874 -18.46 -14.76 -33.34
C PRO A 874 -17.53 -13.56 -33.57
N ASP A 875 -17.87 -12.73 -34.56
CA ASP A 875 -17.20 -11.46 -34.93
C ASP A 875 -17.35 -10.33 -33.87
N ALA A 876 -17.44 -10.69 -32.58
CA ALA A 876 -17.85 -9.82 -31.48
C ALA A 876 -16.72 -8.94 -30.89
N GLY A 877 -15.51 -9.06 -31.41
CA GLY A 877 -14.29 -8.48 -30.83
C GLY A 877 -13.62 -7.37 -31.64
N ALA A 878 -13.98 -7.19 -32.92
CA ALA A 878 -13.25 -6.32 -33.86
C ALA A 878 -13.50 -4.82 -33.63
N VAL A 879 -12.44 -4.00 -33.67
CA VAL A 879 -12.52 -2.57 -33.32
C VAL A 879 -12.30 -1.68 -34.54
N ARG A 880 -13.41 -1.16 -35.09
CA ARG A 880 -13.43 -0.31 -36.31
C ARG A 880 -12.79 1.07 -36.14
N ASN A 881 -12.73 1.60 -34.91
CA ASN A 881 -12.05 2.87 -34.59
C ASN A 881 -11.33 2.72 -33.23
N PRO A 882 -10.05 2.27 -33.25
CA PRO A 882 -9.28 2.02 -32.03
C PRO A 882 -9.03 3.26 -31.18
N GLU A 883 -8.79 4.43 -31.79
CA GLU A 883 -8.45 5.63 -31.02
C GLU A 883 -9.66 6.16 -30.22
N LEU A 884 -10.85 6.17 -30.81
CA LEU A 884 -12.10 6.49 -30.08
C LEU A 884 -12.37 5.48 -28.94
N ARG A 885 -11.91 4.24 -29.07
CA ARG A 885 -11.99 3.25 -27.99
C ARG A 885 -10.98 3.56 -26.88
N ARG A 886 -9.70 3.83 -27.22
CA ARG A 886 -8.68 4.23 -26.25
C ARG A 886 -9.12 5.46 -25.45
N GLU A 887 -9.64 6.48 -26.14
CA GLU A 887 -10.17 7.71 -25.52
C GLU A 887 -11.27 7.40 -24.49
N ARG A 888 -12.33 6.66 -24.87
CA ARG A 888 -13.39 6.24 -23.95
C ARG A 888 -12.88 5.41 -22.78
N THR A 889 -11.92 4.51 -23.02
CA THR A 889 -11.34 3.69 -21.96
C THR A 889 -10.54 4.58 -20.97
N ARG A 890 -9.71 5.52 -21.47
CA ARG A 890 -9.00 6.52 -20.63
C ARG A 890 -9.96 7.39 -19.82
N GLU A 891 -10.97 8.00 -20.46
CA GLU A 891 -12.00 8.81 -19.80
C GLU A 891 -12.67 8.02 -18.67
N SER A 892 -13.06 6.78 -18.94
CA SER A 892 -13.69 5.95 -17.93
C SER A 892 -12.74 5.61 -16.77
N ILE A 893 -11.44 5.39 -17.04
CA ILE A 893 -10.43 5.08 -16.01
C ILE A 893 -10.24 6.28 -15.08
N GLU A 894 -10.12 7.49 -15.64
CA GLU A 894 -10.02 8.72 -14.85
C GLU A 894 -11.30 8.98 -14.05
N LEU A 895 -12.48 8.71 -14.61
CA LEU A 895 -13.75 8.79 -13.87
C LEU A 895 -13.80 7.82 -12.67
N ALA A 896 -13.23 6.61 -12.80
CA ALA A 896 -13.11 5.66 -11.68
C ALA A 896 -12.10 6.09 -10.62
N LYS A 897 -10.97 6.67 -11.02
CA LYS A 897 -10.00 7.27 -10.08
C LYS A 897 -10.65 8.41 -9.26
N GLN A 898 -11.53 9.19 -9.88
CA GLN A 898 -12.26 10.29 -9.25
C GLN A 898 -13.44 9.86 -8.35
N SER A 899 -13.98 8.65 -8.56
CA SER A 899 -15.12 8.10 -7.79
C SER A 899 -14.73 7.09 -6.70
N GLY A 900 -13.43 6.95 -6.43
CA GLY A 900 -12.94 6.29 -5.21
C GLY A 900 -13.36 7.04 -3.94
N PRO A 901 -13.44 6.38 -2.78
CA PRO A 901 -13.82 7.03 -1.53
C PRO A 901 -12.84 8.14 -1.17
N ALA A 902 -13.37 9.33 -0.87
CA ALA A 902 -12.58 10.45 -0.38
C ALA A 902 -11.84 10.07 0.91
N ASP A 903 -10.58 10.51 1.03
CA ASP A 903 -9.67 10.15 2.11
C ASP A 903 -10.05 10.85 3.44
N HIS A 904 -11.11 10.36 4.07
CA HIS A 904 -11.62 10.83 5.35
C HIS A 904 -11.30 9.82 6.45
N SER A 905 -10.15 9.99 7.09
CA SER A 905 -9.74 9.20 8.25
C SER A 905 -10.52 9.61 9.52
N VAL A 906 -11.75 9.13 9.67
CA VAL A 906 -12.43 8.99 10.98
C VAL A 906 -12.63 7.50 11.23
N SER A 907 -11.90 6.95 12.18
CA SER A 907 -11.90 5.53 12.50
C SER A 907 -13.14 5.13 13.29
N VAL A 908 -14.17 4.65 12.59
CA VAL A 908 -15.24 3.83 13.18
C VAL A 908 -15.17 2.44 12.55
N SER A 909 -15.21 1.41 13.39
CA SER A 909 -15.23 -0.01 12.98
C SER A 909 -16.54 -0.38 12.31
N VAL A 910 -16.72 0.06 11.06
CA VAL A 910 -17.71 -0.52 10.15
C VAL A 910 -17.11 -1.79 9.57
N LYS A 911 -17.80 -2.94 9.70
CA LYS A 911 -17.46 -4.16 8.96
C LYS A 911 -17.32 -3.77 7.49
N ARG A 912 -16.14 -3.96 6.88
CA ARG A 912 -15.97 -3.74 5.43
C ARG A 912 -17.11 -4.49 4.72
N PRO A 913 -18.00 -3.81 3.99
CA PRO A 913 -18.98 -4.50 3.20
C PRO A 913 -18.23 -5.37 2.20
N GLN A 914 -18.67 -6.60 2.04
CA GLN A 914 -18.16 -7.53 1.04
C GLN A 914 -18.36 -6.85 -0.31
N GLN A 915 -17.28 -6.38 -0.93
CA GLN A 915 -17.36 -5.54 -2.12
C GLN A 915 -17.93 -6.40 -3.25
N GLU A 916 -19.18 -6.12 -3.64
CA GLU A 916 -19.88 -6.86 -4.68
C GLU A 916 -19.04 -6.79 -5.96
N ARG A 917 -18.73 -7.97 -6.53
CA ARG A 917 -17.98 -8.05 -7.79
C ARG A 917 -18.85 -7.43 -8.87
N ASP A 918 -18.32 -6.43 -9.57
CA ASP A 918 -19.07 -5.68 -10.58
C ASP A 918 -19.54 -6.60 -11.71
N GLU A 919 -20.85 -6.86 -11.75
CA GLU A 919 -21.48 -7.77 -12.71
C GLU A 919 -21.27 -7.32 -14.17
N SER A 920 -21.00 -6.02 -14.40
CA SER A 920 -20.69 -5.51 -15.75
C SER A 920 -19.39 -6.10 -16.33
N VAL A 921 -18.41 -6.43 -15.48
CA VAL A 921 -17.15 -7.08 -15.88
C VAL A 921 -17.42 -8.52 -16.32
N ARG A 922 -18.27 -9.23 -15.58
CA ARG A 922 -18.67 -10.61 -15.89
C ARG A 922 -19.49 -10.66 -17.19
N GLN A 923 -20.40 -9.71 -17.37
CA GLN A 923 -21.16 -9.53 -18.61
C GLN A 923 -20.25 -9.26 -19.82
N PHE A 924 -19.27 -8.35 -19.70
CA PHE A 924 -18.29 -8.10 -20.77
C PHE A 924 -17.53 -9.37 -21.17
N LEU A 925 -17.03 -10.15 -20.20
CA LEU A 925 -16.29 -11.38 -20.50
C LEU A 925 -17.18 -12.43 -21.19
N TYR A 926 -18.47 -12.49 -20.83
CA TYR A 926 -19.43 -13.35 -21.52
C TYR A 926 -19.71 -12.88 -22.96
N GLU A 927 -19.83 -11.57 -23.21
CA GLU A 927 -19.97 -11.00 -24.56
C GLU A 927 -18.76 -11.26 -25.46
N GLN A 928 -17.56 -11.33 -24.90
CA GLN A 928 -16.32 -11.50 -25.67
C GLN A 928 -15.91 -12.96 -25.89
N TYR A 929 -16.21 -13.85 -24.95
CA TYR A 929 -15.75 -15.24 -24.97
C TYR A 929 -16.88 -16.29 -24.91
N ALA A 930 -18.15 -15.87 -24.77
CA ALA A 930 -19.30 -16.75 -24.58
C ALA A 930 -19.10 -17.80 -23.47
N GLY A 931 -18.36 -17.44 -22.42
CA GLY A 931 -17.98 -18.31 -21.30
C GLY A 931 -16.91 -19.38 -21.60
N HIS A 932 -16.23 -19.33 -22.75
CA HIS A 932 -15.11 -20.21 -23.09
C HIS A 932 -13.79 -19.72 -22.49
N CYS A 933 -12.96 -20.64 -22.01
CA CYS A 933 -11.67 -20.30 -21.41
C CYS A 933 -10.68 -19.70 -22.44
N GLN A 934 -10.09 -18.54 -22.12
CA GLN A 934 -9.07 -17.88 -22.95
C GLN A 934 -7.76 -18.69 -23.14
N ILE A 935 -7.53 -19.76 -22.38
CA ILE A 935 -6.33 -20.60 -22.48
C ILE A 935 -6.58 -21.89 -23.26
N CYS A 936 -7.67 -22.60 -22.97
CA CYS A 936 -7.92 -23.94 -23.49
C CYS A 936 -9.25 -24.09 -24.23
N GLY A 937 -10.02 -23.02 -24.41
CA GLY A 937 -11.35 -23.02 -25.03
C GLY A 937 -12.45 -23.72 -24.21
N ALA A 938 -12.10 -24.52 -23.19
CA ALA A 938 -13.07 -25.32 -22.46
C ALA A 938 -14.08 -24.49 -21.66
N THR A 939 -15.32 -24.97 -21.62
CA THR A 939 -16.42 -24.50 -20.78
C THR A 939 -17.39 -25.66 -20.49
N PHE A 940 -18.36 -25.45 -19.60
CA PHE A 940 -19.47 -26.36 -19.36
C PHE A 940 -20.72 -25.58 -18.98
N ARG A 941 -21.92 -26.15 -19.18
CA ARG A 941 -23.17 -25.45 -18.83
C ARG A 941 -23.44 -25.49 -17.33
N SER A 942 -23.77 -24.32 -16.78
CA SER A 942 -24.23 -24.10 -15.42
C SER A 942 -25.66 -24.61 -15.22
N ARG A 943 -26.15 -24.66 -13.97
CA ARG A 943 -27.57 -24.94 -13.66
C ARG A 943 -28.54 -23.89 -14.23
N SER A 944 -28.07 -22.68 -14.59
CA SER A 944 -28.85 -21.66 -15.33
C SER A 944 -28.97 -21.94 -16.83
N GLY A 945 -28.22 -22.92 -17.37
CA GLY A 945 -28.15 -23.24 -18.79
C GLY A 945 -27.09 -22.49 -19.59
N GLU A 946 -26.46 -21.47 -18.99
CA GLU A 946 -25.39 -20.66 -19.59
C GLU A 946 -24.00 -21.30 -19.45
N ASN A 947 -23.05 -20.89 -20.28
CA ASN A 947 -21.66 -21.36 -20.19
C ASN A 947 -20.96 -20.80 -18.95
N TYR A 948 -20.43 -21.68 -18.11
CA TYR A 948 -19.78 -21.34 -16.85
C TYR A 948 -18.29 -21.01 -17.05
N PHE A 949 -17.86 -19.91 -16.44
CA PHE A 949 -16.46 -19.50 -16.34
C PHE A 949 -16.19 -18.79 -15.02
N GLU A 950 -14.94 -18.86 -14.58
CA GLU A 950 -14.36 -18.10 -13.48
C GLU A 950 -13.77 -16.79 -14.01
N ALA A 951 -14.10 -15.67 -13.36
CA ALA A 951 -13.55 -14.35 -13.68
C ALA A 951 -12.35 -14.06 -12.76
N LEU A 952 -11.13 -14.12 -13.30
CA LEU A 952 -9.90 -14.00 -12.51
C LEU A 952 -9.27 -12.61 -12.65
N HIS A 953 -9.27 -11.83 -11.57
CA HIS A 953 -8.60 -10.53 -11.52
C HIS A 953 -7.07 -10.70 -11.42
N LEU A 954 -6.32 -9.94 -12.22
CA LEU A 954 -4.85 -9.97 -12.28
C LEU A 954 -4.16 -9.00 -11.32
N ALA A 955 -4.92 -8.11 -10.67
CA ALA A 955 -4.45 -7.12 -9.70
C ALA A 955 -5.16 -7.30 -8.34
N GLN A 956 -4.48 -6.95 -7.25
CA GLN A 956 -5.02 -7.02 -5.89
C GLN A 956 -6.12 -5.96 -5.65
N LEU A 957 -7.12 -6.30 -4.82
CA LEU A 957 -8.14 -5.38 -4.29
C LEU A 957 -7.58 -4.09 -3.64
N SER A 958 -6.31 -4.11 -3.24
CA SER A 958 -5.57 -2.96 -2.66
C SER A 958 -5.21 -1.86 -3.67
N THR A 959 -5.27 -2.13 -4.98
CA THR A 959 -4.74 -1.23 -6.02
C THR A 959 -5.69 -0.12 -6.46
N GLY A 960 -6.98 -0.20 -6.12
CA GLY A 960 -7.99 0.84 -6.32
C GLY A 960 -9.12 0.42 -7.29
N PRO A 961 -10.30 1.08 -7.25
CA PRO A 961 -11.47 0.66 -8.02
C PRO A 961 -11.27 0.70 -9.55
N HIS A 962 -10.30 1.46 -10.06
CA HIS A 962 -9.96 1.50 -11.48
C HIS A 962 -9.32 0.21 -12.00
N THR A 963 -8.81 -0.68 -11.15
CA THR A 963 -8.20 -1.96 -11.57
C THR A 963 -9.20 -3.12 -11.68
N HIS A 964 -10.40 -2.98 -11.11
CA HIS A 964 -11.48 -3.99 -11.17
C HIS A 964 -12.31 -3.84 -12.46
N ARG A 965 -11.63 -3.86 -13.60
CA ARG A 965 -12.21 -3.55 -14.92
C ARG A 965 -11.84 -4.59 -15.96
N PRO A 966 -12.59 -4.71 -17.08
CA PRO A 966 -12.42 -5.78 -18.04
C PRO A 966 -10.96 -6.11 -18.41
N GLY A 967 -10.17 -5.10 -18.81
CA GLY A 967 -8.75 -5.28 -19.18
C GLY A 967 -7.82 -5.86 -18.11
N GLY A 968 -8.25 -5.96 -16.85
CA GLY A 968 -7.53 -6.59 -15.75
C GLY A 968 -8.06 -7.98 -15.34
N VAL A 969 -8.98 -8.58 -16.11
CA VAL A 969 -9.69 -9.81 -15.70
C VAL A 969 -9.74 -10.86 -16.82
N LEU A 970 -9.46 -12.12 -16.48
CA LEU A 970 -9.49 -13.24 -17.43
C LEU A 970 -10.77 -14.09 -17.32
N CYS A 971 -11.26 -14.56 -18.46
CA CYS A 971 -12.33 -15.57 -18.58
C CYS A 971 -11.70 -16.98 -18.65
N LEU A 972 -11.84 -17.77 -17.58
CA LEU A 972 -11.15 -19.05 -17.44
C LEU A 972 -12.08 -20.20 -17.03
N CYS A 973 -11.75 -21.43 -17.45
CA CYS A 973 -12.36 -22.62 -16.85
C CYS A 973 -11.79 -22.85 -15.44
N PRO A 974 -12.47 -23.62 -14.56
CA PRO A 974 -12.01 -23.85 -13.19
C PRO A 974 -10.56 -24.36 -13.10
N THR A 975 -10.16 -25.27 -14.01
CA THR A 975 -8.81 -25.85 -14.03
C THR A 975 -7.74 -24.80 -14.34
N CYS A 976 -7.91 -24.01 -15.41
CA CYS A 976 -6.95 -22.96 -15.77
C CYS A 976 -6.95 -21.80 -14.76
N CYS A 977 -8.11 -21.47 -14.19
CA CYS A 977 -8.22 -20.48 -13.10
C CYS A 977 -7.39 -20.90 -11.87
N ARG A 978 -7.56 -22.14 -11.40
CA ARG A 978 -6.81 -22.67 -10.24
C ARG A 978 -5.33 -22.87 -10.54
N GLN A 979 -4.95 -23.23 -11.77
CA GLN A 979 -3.56 -23.27 -12.20
C GLN A 979 -2.91 -21.87 -12.16
N LEU A 980 -3.61 -20.81 -12.58
CA LEU A 980 -3.11 -19.44 -12.48
C LEU A 980 -3.06 -18.92 -11.04
N GLN A 981 -4.03 -19.29 -10.19
CA GLN A 981 -4.07 -18.89 -8.77
C GLN A 981 -3.02 -19.55 -7.89
N HIS A 982 -2.66 -20.81 -8.15
CA HIS A 982 -1.89 -21.65 -7.22
C HIS A 982 -0.69 -22.37 -7.86
N GLY A 983 -0.57 -22.35 -9.19
CA GLY A 983 0.55 -22.95 -9.92
C GLY A 983 1.71 -22.00 -10.14
N SER A 984 2.85 -22.52 -10.61
CA SER A 984 3.96 -21.69 -11.05
C SER A 984 3.63 -20.97 -12.36
N VAL A 985 3.83 -19.65 -12.40
CA VAL A 985 3.58 -18.82 -13.59
C VAL A 985 4.85 -18.02 -13.91
N LEU A 986 5.38 -18.19 -15.13
CA LEU A 986 6.47 -17.37 -15.68
C LEU A 986 5.98 -16.70 -16.96
N ALA A 987 6.14 -15.38 -17.05
CA ALA A 987 5.57 -14.58 -18.14
C ALA A 987 6.54 -13.48 -18.63
N PRO A 988 7.73 -13.87 -19.14
CA PRO A 988 8.77 -12.91 -19.50
C PRO A 988 8.34 -11.97 -20.65
N ASN A 989 8.64 -10.69 -20.50
CA ASN A 989 8.42 -9.64 -21.51
C ASN A 989 6.96 -9.45 -21.98
N LEU A 990 5.97 -9.64 -21.10
CA LEU A 990 4.56 -9.31 -21.42
C LEU A 990 4.32 -7.80 -21.60
N ALA A 991 4.80 -6.95 -20.68
CA ALA A 991 4.46 -5.53 -20.69
C ALA A 991 4.86 -4.79 -21.98
N PRO A 992 6.07 -4.98 -22.57
CA PRO A 992 6.40 -4.41 -23.87
C PRO A 992 5.47 -4.91 -24.99
N LYS A 993 5.21 -6.23 -25.04
CA LYS A 993 4.31 -6.82 -26.05
C LYS A 993 2.90 -6.23 -26.02
N ILE A 994 2.39 -5.88 -24.84
CA ILE A 994 1.05 -5.28 -24.70
C ILE A 994 1.07 -3.80 -25.07
N LYS A 995 2.11 -3.05 -24.65
CA LYS A 995 2.27 -1.62 -24.98
C LYS A 995 2.49 -1.37 -26.47
N ASP A 996 3.23 -2.26 -27.16
CA ASP A 996 3.60 -2.10 -28.57
C ASP A 996 2.56 -2.67 -29.58
N TRP A 997 1.52 -3.37 -29.10
CA TRP A 997 0.50 -3.98 -29.98
C TRP A 997 -0.43 -2.94 -30.62
N ARG A 998 -0.92 -3.27 -31.82
CA ARG A 998 -1.83 -2.46 -32.64
C ARG A 998 -3.01 -3.30 -33.14
N ALA A 999 -4.18 -2.68 -33.26
CA ALA A 999 -5.38 -3.35 -33.79
C ALA A 999 -5.30 -3.57 -35.31
N ALA A 1000 -6.12 -4.46 -35.87
CA ALA A 1000 -6.14 -4.72 -37.31
C ALA A 1000 -6.45 -3.46 -38.15
N ALA A 1001 -7.32 -2.57 -37.63
CA ALA A 1001 -7.60 -1.27 -38.26
C ALA A 1001 -6.40 -0.30 -38.29
N GLU A 1002 -5.33 -0.60 -37.54
CA GLU A 1002 -4.06 0.14 -37.49
C GLU A 1002 -2.92 -0.60 -38.22
N GLY A 1003 -3.25 -1.69 -38.93
CA GLY A 1003 -2.28 -2.58 -39.60
C GLY A 1003 -1.62 -3.61 -38.70
N GLY A 1004 -2.18 -3.88 -37.52
CA GLY A 1004 -1.70 -4.91 -36.58
C GLY A 1004 -2.41 -6.26 -36.69
N GLN A 1005 -2.28 -7.09 -35.65
CA GLN A 1005 -2.78 -8.47 -35.63
C GLN A 1005 -4.17 -8.55 -35.00
N ALA A 1006 -5.16 -9.02 -35.77
CA ALA A 1006 -6.46 -9.41 -35.23
C ALA A 1006 -6.30 -10.60 -34.27
N ASN A 1007 -7.01 -10.56 -33.13
CA ASN A 1007 -6.95 -11.53 -32.04
C ASN A 1007 -5.53 -11.73 -31.45
N PRO A 1008 -5.06 -10.80 -30.60
CA PRO A 1008 -3.76 -10.93 -29.92
C PRO A 1008 -3.66 -12.15 -29.01
N GLU A 1009 -2.46 -12.71 -28.94
CA GLU A 1009 -2.10 -13.88 -28.14
C GLU A 1009 -0.90 -13.60 -27.23
N LEU A 1010 -1.00 -13.97 -25.96
CA LEU A 1010 0.09 -13.85 -24.98
C LEU A 1010 0.54 -15.23 -24.50
N THR A 1011 1.81 -15.55 -24.69
CA THR A 1011 2.40 -16.81 -24.21
C THR A 1011 2.87 -16.68 -22.77
N VAL A 1012 2.48 -17.63 -21.91
CA VAL A 1012 2.91 -17.77 -20.51
C VAL A 1012 3.33 -19.21 -20.24
N VAL A 1013 4.27 -19.45 -19.32
CA VAL A 1013 4.60 -20.79 -18.84
C VAL A 1013 3.83 -21.05 -17.55
N LEU A 1014 2.85 -21.93 -17.61
CA LEU A 1014 1.91 -22.26 -16.54
C LEU A 1014 2.15 -23.70 -16.07
N CYS A 1015 2.46 -23.90 -14.80
CA CYS A 1015 2.83 -25.20 -14.22
C CYS A 1015 3.93 -25.93 -15.02
N GLY A 1016 4.92 -25.18 -15.53
CA GLY A 1016 6.01 -25.71 -16.36
C GLY A 1016 5.65 -26.03 -17.81
N LYS A 1017 4.43 -25.72 -18.29
CA LYS A 1017 4.00 -25.90 -19.68
C LYS A 1017 3.78 -24.55 -20.36
N SER A 1018 4.28 -24.38 -21.58
CA SER A 1018 3.95 -23.21 -22.39
C SER A 1018 2.47 -23.24 -22.76
N GLN A 1019 1.75 -22.17 -22.45
CA GLN A 1019 0.33 -21.95 -22.73
C GLN A 1019 0.15 -20.60 -23.43
N THR A 1020 -0.89 -20.46 -24.22
CA THR A 1020 -1.26 -19.20 -24.87
C THR A 1020 -2.58 -18.70 -24.31
N ILE A 1021 -2.65 -17.42 -23.98
CA ILE A 1021 -3.88 -16.71 -23.62
C ILE A 1021 -4.34 -15.91 -24.84
N SER A 1022 -5.50 -16.23 -25.38
CA SER A 1022 -6.10 -15.54 -26.52
C SER A 1022 -6.99 -14.37 -26.08
N TYR A 1023 -6.94 -13.25 -26.80
CA TYR A 1023 -7.71 -12.05 -26.51
C TYR A 1023 -8.47 -11.53 -27.74
N THR A 1024 -9.61 -10.89 -27.52
CA THR A 1024 -10.25 -10.06 -28.56
C THR A 1024 -9.55 -8.70 -28.63
N GLU A 1025 -9.58 -8.03 -29.78
CA GLU A 1025 -9.02 -6.67 -29.91
C GLU A 1025 -9.64 -5.70 -28.90
N LYS A 1026 -10.96 -5.80 -28.73
CA LYS A 1026 -11.73 -5.01 -27.76
C LYS A 1026 -11.23 -5.21 -26.33
N HIS A 1027 -10.92 -6.44 -25.90
CA HIS A 1027 -10.38 -6.72 -24.57
C HIS A 1027 -8.92 -6.27 -24.42
N PHE A 1028 -8.09 -6.50 -25.44
CA PHE A 1028 -6.66 -6.19 -25.40
C PHE A 1028 -6.37 -4.69 -25.35
N LEU A 1029 -7.17 -3.86 -26.05
CA LEU A 1029 -7.07 -2.40 -25.94
C LEU A 1029 -7.37 -1.89 -24.52
N ASP A 1030 -8.30 -2.54 -23.80
CA ASP A 1030 -8.59 -2.15 -22.41
C ASP A 1030 -7.45 -2.55 -21.46
N MET A 1031 -6.76 -3.67 -21.72
CA MET A 1031 -5.55 -4.06 -20.99
C MET A 1031 -4.38 -3.11 -21.27
N GLN A 1032 -4.21 -2.69 -22.54
CA GLN A 1032 -3.19 -1.72 -22.96
C GLN A 1032 -3.38 -0.36 -22.28
N GLU A 1033 -4.60 0.19 -22.29
CA GLU A 1033 -4.87 1.47 -21.63
C GLU A 1033 -4.82 1.39 -20.09
N LEU A 1034 -5.20 0.26 -19.50
CA LEU A 1034 -5.03 0.04 -18.05
C LEU A 1034 -3.54 0.10 -17.65
N LEU A 1035 -2.66 -0.56 -18.42
CA LEU A 1035 -1.19 -0.52 -18.23
C LEU A 1035 -0.58 0.87 -18.47
N HIS A 1036 -1.10 1.64 -19.42
CA HIS A 1036 -0.68 3.04 -19.62
C HIS A 1036 -1.11 3.94 -18.45
N SER A 1037 -2.23 3.63 -17.80
CA SER A 1037 -2.83 4.46 -16.74
C SER A 1037 -2.25 4.27 -15.34
N ASP A 1038 -1.55 3.16 -15.09
CA ASP A 1038 -0.96 2.80 -13.79
C ASP A 1038 0.29 1.91 -13.97
N SER A 1039 1.47 2.52 -13.96
CA SER A 1039 2.75 1.82 -14.18
C SER A 1039 3.12 0.80 -13.10
N ARG A 1040 2.37 0.73 -11.99
CA ARG A 1040 2.52 -0.31 -10.95
C ARG A 1040 1.97 -1.67 -11.39
N LEU A 1041 1.25 -1.71 -12.52
CA LEU A 1041 0.79 -2.93 -13.17
C LEU A 1041 1.82 -3.54 -14.14
N ASP A 1042 3.03 -2.98 -14.25
CA ASP A 1042 4.08 -3.60 -15.07
C ASP A 1042 4.42 -5.01 -14.53
N PHE A 1043 4.10 -6.02 -15.33
CA PHE A 1043 4.33 -7.44 -15.07
C PHE A 1043 5.83 -7.82 -15.14
N HIS A 1044 6.67 -7.15 -14.36
CA HIS A 1044 8.11 -7.41 -14.27
C HIS A 1044 8.43 -8.62 -13.39
N ASP A 1045 9.57 -9.26 -13.69
CA ASP A 1045 10.00 -10.59 -13.26
C ASP A 1045 9.98 -10.90 -11.75
N ALA A 1046 8.79 -11.17 -11.19
CA ALA A 1046 8.54 -12.17 -10.15
C ALA A 1046 7.04 -12.28 -9.83
N SER A 1047 6.41 -13.42 -10.16
CA SER A 1047 5.02 -13.80 -9.82
C SER A 1047 3.90 -12.83 -10.23
N ILE A 1048 2.95 -13.32 -11.04
CA ILE A 1048 1.61 -12.73 -11.05
C ILE A 1048 1.02 -12.95 -9.66
N VAL A 1049 0.85 -11.89 -8.86
CA VAL A 1049 0.31 -11.99 -7.50
C VAL A 1049 -1.22 -12.09 -7.59
N VAL A 1050 -1.69 -13.29 -7.92
CA VAL A 1050 -3.12 -13.62 -7.95
C VAL A 1050 -3.63 -13.75 -6.52
N GLU A 1051 -4.82 -13.22 -6.23
CA GLU A 1051 -5.41 -13.35 -4.89
C GLU A 1051 -5.65 -14.83 -4.52
N PRO A 1052 -5.20 -15.29 -3.34
CA PRO A 1052 -5.63 -16.57 -2.81
C PRO A 1052 -7.12 -16.46 -2.46
N GLY A 1053 -7.96 -17.10 -3.26
CA GLY A 1053 -9.41 -17.05 -3.06
C GLY A 1053 -9.80 -17.56 -1.68
N LEU A 1054 -10.59 -16.75 -0.95
CA LEU A 1054 -11.25 -17.16 0.28
C LEU A 1054 -12.03 -18.48 0.06
N PRO A 1055 -12.03 -19.41 1.02
CA PRO A 1055 -12.89 -20.59 0.97
C PRO A 1055 -14.37 -20.15 0.92
N GLN A 1056 -15.16 -20.84 0.10
CA GLN A 1056 -16.62 -20.68 0.01
C GLN A 1056 -17.32 -21.33 1.20
#